data_AF-A0A945JTG3-F1
#
_entry.id   AF-A0A945JTG3-F1
#
_cell.length_a   1.000
_cell.length_b   1.000
_cell.length_c   1.000
_cell.angle_alpha   90.00
_cell.angle_beta   90.00
_cell.angle_gamma   90.00
#
_symmetry.space_group_name_H-M   'P 1'
#
loop_
_entity.id
_entity.type
_entity.pdbx_description
1 polymer ?
#
loop_
_entity_poly.entity_id
_entity_poly.type
_entity_poly.pdbx_seq_one_letter_code
_entity_poly.pdbx_strand_id
1 'polypeptide(L)'
;MPLLLILALLLTSADHAGADAFAVGVVGSDDTALSDPVARDTELTTEQIEAMVRRAVDLVGGMAAVVPDSARLVALKPNITMAKLAGSGVITDPRVIRAVAILVHEVNPQARILIAEAPGGWQSPALKDCTDVKAWDQWIVDGFEVGGYRDVVTELQAAGIDIDCHDMNFDRGIRLSVPGGGLSRDEYDISSTIMEADIWINVPVAKTHGVKISVALKNHFGIMPGTLYGWPKRVGTEGHEGVPHMPQVVDEALIDLWTLTRVDFNVVDMIRGAEAGAFFGKPKHANIVLAGRDPVAVDLTSAQLMGFNPDDLETGVLAARQGMGPGSFESVDVRGGDVDVLRSRWRKAGASYGSSGPWGQWKEQANYGMGPRYWTLLGPIDNGDGDAPEVTELRASLPTPGEDGWSEITWFGHDKIDLDRLFDDPSHVTAYAFTQFHMPKADSVRYWFGSDEGMEVWIDGESVYQHKGRRKHRLGTDRIAGYLEAGEHRLLVKATQGRGTFDFSVNICEPIDDDFYGGNRYPGLKYYVQKRHGEVEGRQLSAQVTWYPWYSAESERTLEDADPLASAADVDSFLVDFRAPAARDLMGVVAHVAGLTDAALDSLTLVTMSHLPFGMGHYSFGMEGYPESYGPSPGRILNWLGVKYAVDSGNSQREIGKLARGWLDLGYLPLIDNQAWGVVSGYKEGDLFHFVSADTAAWMEMRSLGWSRLPGNRWGVNTIVAVSKSQTNLDASSLVDSIAAVAVEMARLPFNLEPNAWGARRAWTGLAAWDRWVVDWERQPWTASWAREEWPRDRLESMRDDLESFAEKAETSAAYFELAASQSSDDRRKLLSKAAEGFGTVGELMRELETLMPQSSAGEESDEERARLDGIERAAPLVRKARDAQRQALTALARLVGAELPTVVDDPLTVGDPVHVLSWQSSNNLGVYELVVENGELTQSRVAGRIAEEVEAELALGGADLTGAKLEVKRITGPGAYLVWEQPTADNGWRAVIRIDDEDNWGQVPTEIEVWAVR
;
A
#
# COMPACT_ATOMS: atom_id res chain seq x y z
N MET A 1 54.88 6.00 -12.10
CA MET A 1 54.97 5.83 -10.63
C MET A 1 54.27 6.97 -9.87
N PRO A 2 52.94 7.18 -10.06
CA PRO A 2 52.12 7.71 -8.96
C PRO A 2 50.90 6.84 -8.63
N LEU A 3 50.51 5.87 -9.48
CA LEU A 3 49.37 4.98 -9.26
C LEU A 3 49.60 3.97 -8.10
N LEU A 4 50.85 3.54 -7.90
CA LEU A 4 51.21 2.56 -6.85
C LEU A 4 51.22 3.16 -5.43
N LEU A 5 51.34 4.49 -5.29
CA LEU A 5 51.29 5.13 -3.97
C LEU A 5 49.86 5.38 -3.48
N ILE A 6 48.89 5.55 -4.39
CA ILE A 6 47.47 5.73 -4.06
C ILE A 6 46.84 4.38 -3.68
N LEU A 7 47.21 3.29 -4.36
CA LEU A 7 46.79 1.94 -3.93
C LEU A 7 47.40 1.55 -2.58
N ALA A 8 48.64 1.95 -2.29
CA ALA A 8 49.25 1.69 -0.99
C ALA A 8 48.58 2.50 0.14
N LEU A 9 48.14 3.73 -0.11
CA LEU A 9 47.42 4.54 0.90
C LEU A 9 45.98 4.06 1.17
N LEU A 10 45.32 3.45 0.17
CA LEU A 10 44.04 2.75 0.37
C LEU A 10 44.20 1.37 1.05
N LEU A 11 45.40 0.78 1.01
CA LEU A 11 45.71 -0.49 1.67
C LEU A 11 46.30 -0.31 3.08
N THR A 12 46.74 0.90 3.48
CA THR A 12 47.31 1.15 4.81
C THR A 12 46.32 1.64 5.88
N SER A 13 45.03 1.77 5.59
CA SER A 13 43.99 1.95 6.62
C SER A 13 43.37 0.63 7.10
N ALA A 14 43.70 -0.49 6.45
CA ALA A 14 43.21 -1.82 6.83
C ALA A 14 43.91 -2.41 8.08
N ASP A 15 45.04 -1.84 8.53
CA ASP A 15 45.88 -2.44 9.57
C ASP A 15 45.54 -2.04 11.02
N HIS A 16 44.36 -1.44 11.28
CA HIS A 16 43.83 -1.31 12.66
C HIS A 16 42.56 -2.14 12.92
N ALA A 17 42.06 -2.88 11.92
CA ALA A 17 40.80 -3.63 12.01
C ALA A 17 40.96 -5.04 12.64
N GLY A 18 41.79 -5.18 13.67
CA GLY A 18 42.24 -6.49 14.17
C GLY A 18 41.40 -7.15 15.28
N ALA A 19 40.52 -6.41 15.97
CA ALA A 19 39.67 -6.97 17.04
C ALA A 19 38.42 -6.11 17.36
N ASP A 20 38.47 -4.80 17.14
CA ASP A 20 37.37 -3.86 17.48
C ASP A 20 36.43 -3.53 16.31
N ALA A 21 36.67 -4.08 15.11
CA ALA A 21 35.96 -3.66 13.89
C ALA A 21 34.43 -3.87 13.96
N PHE A 22 33.98 -4.93 14.65
CA PHE A 22 32.57 -5.28 14.81
C PHE A 22 32.13 -5.28 16.28
N ALA A 23 32.78 -4.45 17.11
CA ALA A 23 32.39 -4.30 18.51
C ALA A 23 31.08 -3.50 18.63
N VAL A 24 30.13 -4.00 19.44
CA VAL A 24 28.86 -3.34 19.73
C VAL A 24 28.65 -3.26 21.25
N GLY A 25 28.60 -2.05 21.78
CA GLY A 25 28.28 -1.80 23.18
C GLY A 25 26.78 -1.83 23.38
N VAL A 26 26.28 -2.61 24.33
CA VAL A 26 24.86 -2.74 24.67
C VAL A 26 24.66 -2.43 26.14
N VAL A 27 23.77 -1.49 26.45
CA VAL A 27 23.53 -1.03 27.83
C VAL A 27 22.03 -0.97 28.09
N GLY A 28 21.56 -1.79 29.04
CA GLY A 28 20.22 -1.67 29.61
C GLY A 28 20.21 -0.69 30.79
N SER A 29 19.07 -0.08 31.10
CA SER A 29 18.95 0.83 32.25
C SER A 29 19.26 0.15 33.60
N ASP A 30 19.19 -1.18 33.64
CA ASP A 30 19.47 -2.03 34.80
C ASP A 30 20.94 -2.50 34.86
N ASP A 31 21.82 -2.02 33.96
CA ASP A 31 23.24 -2.32 34.00
C ASP A 31 23.87 -1.79 35.30
N THR A 32 24.32 -2.72 36.14
CA THR A 32 24.94 -2.42 37.45
C THR A 32 26.22 -1.59 37.39
N ALA A 33 26.83 -1.43 36.20
CA ALA A 33 27.96 -0.53 35.99
C ALA A 33 27.55 0.95 35.83
N LEU A 34 26.25 1.25 35.67
CA LEU A 34 25.73 2.62 35.67
C LEU A 34 25.79 3.23 37.07
N SER A 35 25.88 4.55 37.13
CA SER A 35 25.90 5.29 38.39
C SER A 35 24.56 5.24 39.15
N ASP A 36 23.45 5.07 38.42
CA ASP A 36 22.09 4.98 38.96
C ASP A 36 21.25 3.98 38.14
N PRO A 37 21.45 2.66 38.34
CA PRO A 37 20.73 1.63 37.59
C PRO A 37 19.27 1.52 38.05
N VAL A 38 18.35 1.41 37.09
CA VAL A 38 16.90 1.30 37.32
C VAL A 38 16.27 0.20 36.47
N ALA A 39 15.11 -0.30 36.90
CA ALA A 39 14.40 -1.34 36.18
C ALA A 39 14.01 -0.91 34.75
N ARG A 40 13.97 -1.87 33.82
CA ARG A 40 13.77 -1.61 32.37
C ARG A 40 12.38 -1.08 31.99
N ASP A 41 11.44 -1.07 32.93
CA ASP A 41 10.10 -0.51 32.79
C ASP A 41 9.95 0.88 33.44
N THR A 42 11.03 1.42 34.01
CA THR A 42 11.04 2.73 34.67
C THR A 42 11.19 3.85 33.63
N GLU A 43 10.48 4.97 33.84
CA GLU A 43 10.68 6.17 33.03
C GLU A 43 12.05 6.79 33.35
N LEU A 44 12.88 7.00 32.33
CA LEU A 44 14.24 7.47 32.51
C LEU A 44 14.32 8.99 32.58
N THR A 45 15.20 9.50 33.44
CA THR A 45 15.64 10.90 33.47
C THR A 45 16.65 11.19 32.36
N THR A 46 16.88 12.46 32.06
CA THR A 46 17.89 12.89 31.06
C THR A 46 19.29 12.42 31.45
N GLU A 47 19.64 12.50 32.74
CA GLU A 47 20.95 12.11 33.27
C GLU A 47 21.18 10.60 33.18
N GLN A 48 20.14 9.79 33.41
CA GLN A 48 20.23 8.33 33.24
C GLN A 48 20.45 7.96 31.78
N ILE A 49 19.74 8.61 30.84
CA ILE A 49 19.95 8.38 29.41
C ILE A 49 21.36 8.78 28.99
N GLU A 50 21.87 9.93 29.46
CA GLU A 50 23.24 10.36 29.19
C GLU A 50 24.27 9.35 29.70
N ALA A 51 24.09 8.83 30.93
CA ALA A 51 24.96 7.81 31.49
C ALA A 51 24.94 6.51 30.68
N MET A 52 23.76 6.08 30.21
CA MET A 52 23.61 4.92 29.34
C MET A 52 24.33 5.10 27.99
N VAL A 53 24.12 6.25 27.33
CA VAL A 53 24.79 6.58 26.06
C VAL A 53 26.31 6.60 26.23
N ARG A 54 26.80 7.31 27.25
CA ARG A 54 28.24 7.37 27.56
C ARG A 54 28.82 5.98 27.78
N ARG A 55 28.15 5.15 28.58
CA ARG A 55 28.59 3.77 28.85
C ARG A 55 28.65 2.93 27.57
N ALA A 56 27.63 3.02 26.70
CA ALA A 56 27.59 2.27 25.45
C ALA A 56 28.75 2.68 24.52
N VAL A 57 29.02 3.98 24.42
CA VAL A 57 30.13 4.54 23.63
C VAL A 57 31.50 4.13 24.20
N ASP A 58 31.67 4.15 25.52
CA ASP A 58 32.93 3.77 26.19
C ASP A 58 33.27 2.29 26.00
N LEU A 59 32.27 1.40 25.96
CA LEU A 59 32.46 -0.03 25.72
C LEU A 59 33.11 -0.34 24.36
N VAL A 60 33.00 0.57 23.40
CA VAL A 60 33.55 0.44 22.04
C VAL A 60 34.67 1.44 21.74
N GLY A 61 35.31 1.96 22.79
CA GLY A 61 36.53 2.76 22.69
C GLY A 61 36.37 4.25 22.98
N GLY A 62 35.15 4.73 23.25
CA GLY A 62 34.89 6.12 23.62
C GLY A 62 34.79 7.07 22.42
N MET A 63 34.20 8.26 22.64
CA MET A 63 33.95 9.24 21.56
C MET A 63 35.25 9.81 20.97
N ALA A 64 36.33 9.88 21.76
CA ALA A 64 37.63 10.37 21.30
C ALA A 64 38.27 9.48 20.23
N ALA A 65 37.86 8.21 20.13
CA ALA A 65 38.30 7.32 19.07
C ALA A 65 37.55 7.55 17.74
N VAL A 66 36.41 8.24 17.80
CA VAL A 66 35.52 8.52 16.66
C VAL A 66 35.77 9.91 16.11
N VAL A 67 35.79 10.93 17.00
CA VAL A 67 35.93 12.34 16.60
C VAL A 67 37.38 12.79 16.78
N PRO A 68 38.15 12.97 15.69
CA PRO A 68 39.50 13.50 15.80
C PRO A 68 39.49 14.99 16.17
N ASP A 69 40.53 15.45 16.84
CA ASP A 69 40.72 16.88 17.21
C ASP A 69 40.71 17.82 15.99
N SER A 70 40.99 17.30 14.79
CA SER A 70 40.97 18.06 13.55
C SER A 70 39.58 18.22 12.93
N ALA A 71 38.58 17.45 13.38
CA ALA A 71 37.22 17.55 12.86
C ALA A 71 36.65 18.94 13.16
N ARG A 72 36.11 19.59 12.14
CA ARG A 72 35.51 20.93 12.23
C ARG A 72 33.99 20.85 12.17
N LEU A 73 33.46 19.89 11.42
CA LEU A 73 32.02 19.67 11.28
C LEU A 73 31.67 18.23 11.65
N VAL A 74 30.77 18.06 12.62
CA VAL A 74 30.20 16.78 13.02
C VAL A 74 28.69 16.79 12.75
N ALA A 75 28.21 15.89 11.90
CA ALA A 75 26.79 15.73 11.62
C ALA A 75 26.20 14.61 12.50
N LEU A 76 25.15 14.90 13.26
CA LEU A 76 24.35 13.93 14.01
C LEU A 76 23.06 13.68 13.24
N LYS A 77 22.86 12.45 12.76
CA LYS A 77 21.70 12.06 11.97
C LYS A 77 20.67 11.32 12.83
N PRO A 78 19.65 11.99 13.42
CA PRO A 78 18.57 11.29 14.11
C PRO A 78 17.75 10.45 13.12
N ASN A 79 16.73 9.76 13.62
CA ASN A 79 15.63 9.24 12.81
C ASN A 79 14.34 9.98 13.17
N ILE A 80 13.96 11.00 12.41
CA ILE A 80 12.69 11.71 12.60
C ILE A 80 11.64 11.13 11.64
N THR A 81 11.91 11.13 10.33
CA THR A 81 10.98 10.68 9.27
C THR A 81 9.63 11.40 9.21
N MET A 82 8.82 11.38 10.29
CA MET A 82 7.53 12.03 10.49
C MET A 82 7.63 13.01 11.68
N ALA A 83 6.89 14.11 11.65
CA ALA A 83 6.80 15.00 12.82
C ALA A 83 5.97 14.31 13.93
N LYS A 84 6.63 13.90 15.01
CA LYS A 84 6.01 13.24 16.18
C LYS A 84 6.67 13.75 17.46
N LEU A 85 5.94 13.66 18.58
CA LEU A 85 6.47 14.01 19.89
C LEU A 85 7.53 13.00 20.35
N ALA A 86 8.46 13.47 21.19
CA ALA A 86 9.41 12.64 21.91
C ALA A 86 8.68 11.53 22.70
N GLY A 87 9.31 10.35 22.83
CA GLY A 87 8.71 9.19 23.51
C GLY A 87 7.66 8.43 22.69
N SER A 88 7.36 8.85 21.45
CA SER A 88 6.45 8.13 20.54
C SER A 88 7.00 6.79 20.04
N GLY A 89 8.32 6.59 20.12
CA GLY A 89 9.03 5.44 19.56
C GLY A 89 9.13 5.42 18.02
N VAL A 90 8.55 6.42 17.36
CA VAL A 90 8.68 6.63 15.91
C VAL A 90 9.94 7.43 15.57
N ILE A 91 10.32 8.35 16.47
CA ILE A 91 11.47 9.25 16.36
C ILE A 91 12.52 8.97 17.43
N THR A 92 13.79 9.28 17.15
CA THR A 92 14.88 9.24 18.14
C THR A 92 14.58 10.18 19.31
N ASP A 93 14.72 9.71 20.54
CA ASP A 93 14.56 10.54 21.73
C ASP A 93 15.59 11.70 21.70
N PRO A 94 15.16 12.97 21.81
CA PRO A 94 16.06 14.12 21.76
C PRO A 94 17.11 14.09 22.87
N ARG A 95 16.86 13.40 24.00
CA ARG A 95 17.83 13.25 25.09
C ARG A 95 19.01 12.35 24.71
N VAL A 96 18.82 11.41 23.78
CA VAL A 96 19.92 10.61 23.21
C VAL A 96 20.80 11.49 22.31
N ILE A 97 20.20 12.33 21.47
CA ILE A 97 20.93 13.31 20.64
C ILE A 97 21.71 14.29 21.52
N ARG A 98 21.08 14.81 22.58
CA ARG A 98 21.72 15.66 23.57
C ARG A 98 22.97 15.01 24.16
N ALA A 99 22.85 13.75 24.60
CA ALA A 99 23.99 13.01 25.17
C ALA A 99 25.12 12.81 24.16
N VAL A 100 24.82 12.45 22.92
CA VAL A 100 25.84 12.31 21.86
C VAL A 100 26.53 13.65 21.59
N ALA A 101 25.78 14.75 21.48
CA ALA A 101 26.36 16.08 21.27
C ALA A 101 27.30 16.52 22.42
N ILE A 102 26.94 16.22 23.67
CA ILE A 102 27.80 16.46 24.84
C ILE A 102 29.11 15.66 24.72
N LEU A 103 29.04 14.37 24.40
CA LEU A 103 30.23 13.53 24.25
C LEU A 103 31.15 14.02 23.12
N VAL A 104 30.58 14.49 22.01
CA VAL A 104 31.35 15.10 20.92
C VAL A 104 32.05 16.38 21.40
N HIS A 105 31.32 17.27 22.07
CA HIS A 105 31.87 18.53 22.57
C HIS A 105 32.96 18.33 23.62
N GLU A 106 32.83 17.34 24.50
CA GLU A 106 33.83 17.02 25.52
C GLU A 106 35.19 16.63 24.93
N VAL A 107 35.18 15.90 23.80
CA VAL A 107 36.42 15.45 23.15
C VAL A 107 36.93 16.48 22.13
N ASN A 108 36.05 17.24 21.49
CA ASN A 108 36.42 18.31 20.58
C ASN A 108 35.51 19.55 20.75
N PRO A 109 35.86 20.46 21.67
CA PRO A 109 35.08 21.67 21.92
C PRO A 109 35.03 22.67 20.76
N GLN A 110 35.87 22.50 19.74
CA GLN A 110 35.96 23.40 18.58
C GLN A 110 35.10 22.95 17.39
N ALA A 111 34.59 21.71 17.41
CA ALA A 111 33.74 21.20 16.35
C ALA A 111 32.37 21.88 16.38
N ARG A 112 31.90 22.26 15.19
CA ARG A 112 30.50 22.62 14.96
C ARG A 112 29.68 21.34 14.81
N ILE A 113 28.56 21.26 15.51
CA ILE A 113 27.65 20.10 15.50
C ILE A 113 26.38 20.46 14.72
N LEU A 114 25.93 19.61 13.80
CA LEU A 114 24.64 19.76 13.13
C LEU A 114 23.75 18.56 13.41
N ILE A 115 22.56 18.78 13.98
CA ILE A 115 21.49 17.78 14.02
C ILE A 115 20.83 17.80 12.65
N ALA A 116 21.23 16.89 11.76
CA ALA A 116 20.93 16.97 10.33
C ALA A 116 19.99 15.83 9.90
N GLU A 117 18.87 16.13 9.23
CA GLU A 117 17.89 15.13 8.78
C GLU A 117 17.27 15.53 7.43
N ALA A 118 17.08 14.59 6.51
CA ALA A 118 16.26 14.76 5.31
C ALA A 118 14.98 13.90 5.41
N PRO A 119 13.98 14.33 6.19
CA PRO A 119 12.79 13.53 6.48
C PRO A 119 11.96 13.24 5.22
N GLY A 120 11.25 12.11 5.21
CA GLY A 120 10.31 11.75 4.15
C GLY A 120 8.87 12.25 4.36
N GLY A 121 8.50 12.62 5.58
CA GLY A 121 7.11 12.87 5.99
C GLY A 121 6.83 14.26 6.54
N TRP A 122 7.76 15.20 6.42
CA TRP A 122 7.51 16.62 6.70
C TRP A 122 8.45 17.51 5.89
N GLN A 123 8.05 18.77 5.73
CA GLN A 123 8.80 19.83 5.06
C GLN A 123 8.87 21.05 5.99
N SER A 124 10.06 21.61 6.18
CA SER A 124 10.23 22.81 7.00
C SER A 124 9.35 23.97 6.50
N PRO A 125 8.52 24.59 7.36
CA PRO A 125 7.72 25.76 7.01
C PRO A 125 8.55 26.93 6.48
N ALA A 126 9.78 27.08 6.99
CA ALA A 126 10.69 28.15 6.59
C ALA A 126 11.28 27.97 5.19
N LEU A 127 11.26 26.74 4.65
CA LEU A 127 11.88 26.39 3.37
C LEU A 127 10.88 25.90 2.32
N LYS A 128 9.58 25.91 2.64
CA LYS A 128 8.50 25.40 1.76
C LYS A 128 8.49 26.06 0.38
N ASP A 129 8.87 27.34 0.30
CA ASP A 129 8.87 28.13 -0.94
C ASP A 129 10.17 27.96 -1.76
N CYS A 130 11.12 27.16 -1.26
CA CYS A 130 12.36 26.85 -1.98
C CYS A 130 12.22 25.69 -2.98
N THR A 131 11.05 25.05 -3.07
CA THR A 131 10.81 23.95 -4.01
C THR A 131 9.33 23.82 -4.37
N ASP A 132 9.05 23.46 -5.63
CA ASP A 132 7.69 23.14 -6.10
C ASP A 132 7.29 21.68 -5.79
N VAL A 133 8.25 20.87 -5.33
CA VAL A 133 8.05 19.46 -4.99
C VAL A 133 7.25 19.36 -3.69
N LYS A 134 6.01 18.88 -3.79
CA LYS A 134 5.09 18.76 -2.64
C LYS A 134 5.34 17.47 -1.86
N ALA A 135 5.28 17.56 -0.53
CA ALA A 135 5.34 16.39 0.33
C ALA A 135 4.10 15.49 0.15
N TRP A 136 4.27 14.18 0.31
CA TRP A 136 3.24 13.13 0.16
C TRP A 136 1.89 13.49 0.80
N ASP A 137 1.90 14.16 1.97
CA ASP A 137 0.68 14.61 2.67
C ASP A 137 0.63 16.15 2.89
N GLN A 138 1.50 16.93 2.23
CA GLN A 138 1.69 18.38 2.48
C GLN A 138 1.93 18.72 3.98
N TRP A 139 2.69 17.91 4.71
CA TRP A 139 3.06 18.19 6.11
C TRP A 139 4.13 19.28 6.17
N ILE A 140 3.68 20.53 6.02
CA ILE A 140 4.50 21.72 6.24
C ILE A 140 4.54 21.97 7.74
N VAL A 141 5.48 21.32 8.42
CA VAL A 141 5.66 21.35 9.86
C VAL A 141 7.13 21.13 10.18
N ASP A 142 7.63 21.78 11.22
CA ASP A 142 9.01 21.60 11.65
C ASP A 142 9.12 20.38 12.56
N GLY A 143 9.62 19.26 12.02
CA GLY A 143 9.82 18.04 12.81
C GLY A 143 10.93 18.15 13.86
N PHE A 144 11.87 19.09 13.72
CA PHE A 144 12.87 19.34 14.76
C PHE A 144 12.24 19.99 15.99
N GLU A 145 11.31 20.92 15.79
CA GLU A 145 10.54 21.56 16.86
C GLU A 145 9.62 20.56 17.55
N VAL A 146 8.76 19.86 16.77
CA VAL A 146 7.79 18.90 17.33
C VAL A 146 8.48 17.77 18.11
N GLY A 147 9.67 17.34 17.66
CA GLY A 147 10.44 16.30 18.34
C GLY A 147 11.24 16.77 19.55
N GLY A 148 11.32 18.09 19.82
CA GLY A 148 12.08 18.66 20.94
C GLY A 148 13.59 18.81 20.67
N TYR A 149 14.04 18.69 19.41
CA TYR A 149 15.46 18.85 19.07
C TYR A 149 15.90 20.32 19.10
N ARG A 150 15.00 21.26 18.79
CA ARG A 150 15.29 22.70 18.89
C ARG A 150 15.46 23.17 20.35
N ASP A 151 14.76 22.54 21.29
CA ASP A 151 14.96 22.77 22.72
C ASP A 151 16.36 22.32 23.17
N VAL A 152 16.80 21.15 22.70
CA VAL A 152 18.17 20.66 22.94
C VAL A 152 19.22 21.61 22.37
N VAL A 153 19.02 22.10 21.13
CA VAL A 153 19.92 23.12 20.55
C VAL A 153 19.98 24.36 21.43
N THR A 154 18.83 24.87 21.86
CA THR A 154 18.75 26.08 22.71
C THR A 154 19.47 25.88 24.05
N GLU A 155 19.26 24.73 24.70
CA GLU A 155 19.94 24.37 25.95
C GLU A 155 21.47 24.34 25.77
N LEU A 156 21.95 23.62 24.76
CA LEU A 156 23.39 23.39 24.56
C LEU A 156 24.11 24.64 24.03
N GLN A 157 23.46 25.48 23.22
CA GLN A 157 23.97 26.80 22.84
C GLN A 157 24.14 27.71 24.05
N ALA A 158 23.19 27.69 25.00
CA ALA A 158 23.32 28.43 26.25
C ALA A 158 24.49 27.93 27.12
N ALA A 159 24.88 26.67 26.97
CA ALA A 159 26.07 26.07 27.58
C ALA A 159 27.38 26.34 26.80
N GLY A 160 27.33 27.05 25.66
CA GLY A 160 28.49 27.42 24.87
C GLY A 160 28.89 26.42 23.78
N ILE A 161 28.02 25.48 23.43
CA ILE A 161 28.26 24.48 22.38
C ILE A 161 27.76 25.03 21.03
N ASP A 162 28.59 25.00 19.98
CA ASP A 162 28.19 25.37 18.61
C ASP A 162 27.40 24.22 17.98
N ILE A 163 26.07 24.28 18.08
CA ILE A 163 25.14 23.28 17.57
C ILE A 163 23.92 23.93 16.91
N ASP A 164 23.38 23.30 15.85
CA ASP A 164 22.14 23.73 15.20
C ASP A 164 21.37 22.56 14.55
N CYS A 165 20.10 22.76 14.21
CA CYS A 165 19.30 21.81 13.41
C CYS A 165 19.38 22.15 11.91
N HIS A 166 19.51 21.14 11.06
CA HIS A 166 19.67 21.32 9.61
C HIS A 166 18.78 20.38 8.79
N ASP A 167 17.90 20.94 7.96
CA ASP A 167 17.03 20.18 7.06
C ASP A 167 17.77 19.88 5.74
N MET A 168 18.31 18.66 5.66
CA MET A 168 19.08 18.17 4.52
C MET A 168 18.22 17.90 3.28
N ASN A 169 16.89 18.04 3.35
CA ASN A 169 16.06 17.93 2.15
C ASN A 169 16.40 18.95 1.09
N PHE A 170 16.87 20.13 1.52
CA PHE A 170 17.17 21.28 0.68
C PHE A 170 18.66 21.39 0.37
N ASP A 171 19.46 20.40 0.79
CA ASP A 171 20.87 20.34 0.45
C ASP A 171 21.07 20.20 -1.06
N ARG A 172 22.24 20.67 -1.49
CA ARG A 172 22.78 20.31 -2.78
C ARG A 172 23.04 18.80 -2.80
N GLY A 173 22.50 18.09 -3.79
CA GLY A 173 22.86 16.71 -4.07
C GLY A 173 24.26 16.61 -4.66
N ILE A 174 25.07 15.71 -4.10
CA ILE A 174 26.37 15.31 -4.64
C ILE A 174 26.19 13.93 -5.26
N ARG A 175 26.24 13.88 -6.59
CA ARG A 175 26.17 12.64 -7.35
C ARG A 175 27.43 11.81 -7.16
N LEU A 176 27.24 10.55 -6.77
CA LEU A 176 28.29 9.57 -6.55
C LEU A 176 27.94 8.27 -7.29
N SER A 177 28.93 7.69 -7.95
CA SER A 177 28.80 6.37 -8.56
C SER A 177 29.24 5.28 -7.56
N VAL A 178 28.47 4.21 -7.45
CA VAL A 178 28.77 3.07 -6.58
C VAL A 178 29.98 2.32 -7.14
N PRO A 179 31.07 2.16 -6.36
CA PRO A 179 32.26 1.43 -6.82
C PRO A 179 31.91 0.00 -7.26
N GLY A 180 32.24 -0.36 -8.50
CA GLY A 180 31.97 -1.70 -9.05
C GLY A 180 30.60 -1.90 -9.68
N GLY A 181 29.74 -0.87 -9.69
CA GLY A 181 28.33 -0.97 -10.09
C GLY A 181 27.45 -1.25 -8.87
N GLY A 182 26.28 -0.61 -8.80
CA GLY A 182 25.41 -0.74 -7.63
C GLY A 182 24.58 -2.01 -7.66
N LEU A 183 24.22 -2.52 -6.48
CA LEU A 183 23.32 -3.65 -6.34
C LEU A 183 21.89 -3.28 -6.77
N SER A 184 21.45 -2.06 -6.43
CA SER A 184 20.17 -1.49 -6.82
C SER A 184 20.35 -0.46 -7.95
N ARG A 185 21.28 0.49 -7.80
CA ARG A 185 21.54 1.54 -8.81
C ARG A 185 23.00 1.93 -8.87
N ASP A 186 23.47 2.24 -10.07
CA ASP A 186 24.86 2.65 -10.29
C ASP A 186 25.22 4.00 -9.66
N GLU A 187 24.26 4.90 -9.46
CA GLU A 187 24.51 6.26 -8.97
C GLU A 187 23.43 6.77 -8.00
N TYR A 188 23.86 7.59 -7.03
CA TYR A 188 23.01 8.25 -6.05
C TYR A 188 23.45 9.70 -5.83
N ASP A 189 22.49 10.58 -5.55
CA ASP A 189 22.69 11.97 -5.15
C ASP A 189 22.55 12.08 -3.62
N ILE A 190 23.66 12.34 -2.92
CA ILE A 190 23.70 12.40 -1.45
C ILE A 190 23.76 13.85 -0.97
N SER A 191 23.09 14.17 0.15
CA SER A 191 23.10 15.51 0.74
C SER A 191 24.53 15.98 1.03
N SER A 192 24.87 17.20 0.58
CA SER A 192 26.20 17.78 0.77
C SER A 192 26.62 17.83 2.24
N THR A 193 25.70 18.03 3.18
CA THR A 193 26.02 18.02 4.62
C THR A 193 26.68 16.72 5.08
N ILE A 194 26.23 15.57 4.57
CA ILE A 194 26.82 14.27 4.92
C ILE A 194 28.20 14.10 4.29
N MET A 195 28.35 14.49 3.02
CA MET A 195 29.60 14.31 2.29
C MET A 195 30.70 15.31 2.66
N GLU A 196 30.33 16.48 3.17
CA GLU A 196 31.25 17.54 3.59
C GLU A 196 31.54 17.52 5.09
N ALA A 197 30.81 16.72 5.89
CA ALA A 197 31.12 16.51 7.29
C ALA A 197 32.45 15.77 7.45
N ASP A 198 33.24 16.17 8.46
CA ASP A 198 34.47 15.44 8.81
C ASP A 198 34.14 14.11 9.50
N ILE A 199 33.02 14.09 10.24
CA ILE A 199 32.45 12.92 10.91
C ILE A 199 30.93 13.01 10.83
N TRP A 200 30.26 11.90 10.51
CA TRP A 200 28.82 11.78 10.69
C TRP A 200 28.41 10.57 11.54
N ILE A 201 27.64 10.86 12.58
CA ILE A 201 27.17 9.89 13.57
C ILE A 201 25.69 9.65 13.35
N ASN A 202 25.34 8.41 13.07
CA ASN A 202 23.96 7.98 12.85
C ASN A 202 23.30 7.63 14.19
N VAL A 203 22.13 8.21 14.47
CA VAL A 203 21.44 8.06 15.76
C VAL A 203 19.99 7.57 15.55
N PRO A 204 19.80 6.33 15.06
CA PRO A 204 18.48 5.81 14.74
C PRO A 204 17.68 5.42 15.98
N VAL A 205 16.34 5.33 15.83
CA VAL A 205 15.45 4.65 16.79
C VAL A 205 15.06 3.27 16.29
N ALA A 206 15.05 2.28 17.18
CA ALA A 206 14.72 0.90 16.84
C ALA A 206 13.23 0.72 16.53
N LYS A 207 12.89 0.16 15.36
CA LYS A 207 11.50 -0.09 14.95
C LYS A 207 11.35 -1.38 14.16
N THR A 208 10.18 -2.00 14.24
CA THR A 208 9.78 -3.03 13.27
C THR A 208 9.29 -2.39 11.97
N HIS A 209 9.65 -2.96 10.82
CA HIS A 209 9.34 -2.40 9.49
C HIS A 209 9.11 -3.51 8.45
N GLY A 210 8.64 -3.16 7.25
CA GLY A 210 8.56 -4.05 6.08
C GLY A 210 9.86 -4.77 5.72
N VAL A 211 10.98 -4.11 5.96
CA VAL A 211 12.36 -4.66 5.84
C VAL A 211 12.79 -5.42 7.10
N LYS A 212 11.81 -5.96 7.85
CA LYS A 212 11.94 -6.58 9.18
C LYS A 212 12.19 -5.55 10.28
N ILE A 213 13.32 -4.84 10.24
CA ILE A 213 13.67 -3.80 11.22
C ILE A 213 14.10 -2.50 10.56
N SER A 214 13.95 -1.38 11.27
CA SER A 214 14.49 -0.07 10.90
C SER A 214 15.38 0.40 12.02
N VAL A 215 16.70 0.38 11.78
CA VAL A 215 17.74 0.81 12.72
C VAL A 215 18.82 1.59 11.95
N ALA A 216 20.08 1.16 11.92
CA ALA A 216 21.21 1.93 11.43
C ALA A 216 21.20 2.05 9.91
N LEU A 217 21.16 0.94 9.17
CA LEU A 217 21.19 0.97 7.70
C LEU A 217 19.95 1.68 7.15
N LYS A 218 18.74 1.33 7.64
CA LYS A 218 17.51 1.93 7.11
C LYS A 218 17.44 3.45 7.28
N ASN A 219 18.07 4.00 8.32
CA ASN A 219 18.12 5.44 8.56
C ASN A 219 18.93 6.21 7.51
N HIS A 220 19.75 5.51 6.71
CA HIS A 220 20.50 6.11 5.59
C HIS A 220 19.58 6.64 4.49
N PHE A 221 18.31 6.20 4.39
CA PHE A 221 17.37 6.83 3.46
C PHE A 221 17.18 8.34 3.74
N GLY A 222 17.41 8.79 4.98
CA GLY A 222 17.29 10.19 5.37
C GLY A 222 18.52 11.05 5.06
N ILE A 223 19.48 10.56 4.24
CA ILE A 223 20.65 11.34 3.80
C ILE A 223 20.52 11.86 2.35
N MET A 224 19.37 11.63 1.73
CA MET A 224 19.10 12.01 0.35
C MET A 224 18.20 13.26 0.30
N PRO A 225 18.50 14.27 -0.53
CA PRO A 225 17.69 15.49 -0.62
C PRO A 225 16.27 15.22 -1.13
N GLY A 226 15.27 15.81 -0.48
CA GLY A 226 13.86 15.72 -0.90
C GLY A 226 13.60 16.51 -2.17
N THR A 227 14.35 17.58 -2.41
CA THR A 227 14.28 18.38 -3.64
C THR A 227 14.67 17.59 -4.91
N LEU A 228 15.37 16.46 -4.76
CA LEU A 228 15.73 15.57 -5.87
C LEU A 228 14.90 14.28 -5.89
N TYR A 229 14.71 13.65 -4.73
CA TYR A 229 14.05 12.34 -4.66
C TYR A 229 12.55 12.42 -4.32
N GLY A 230 12.03 13.62 -4.08
CA GLY A 230 10.70 13.83 -3.56
C GLY A 230 10.56 13.40 -2.10
N TRP A 231 9.33 13.43 -1.61
CA TRP A 231 8.94 12.97 -0.27
C TRP A 231 7.92 11.85 -0.45
N PRO A 232 8.17 10.59 -0.03
CA PRO A 232 9.23 10.12 0.88
C PRO A 232 10.42 9.48 0.15
N LYS A 233 11.09 10.20 -0.77
CA LYS A 233 12.26 9.73 -1.55
C LYS A 233 12.00 8.71 -2.66
N ARG A 234 10.88 7.99 -2.61
CA ARG A 234 10.54 6.99 -3.64
C ARG A 234 9.87 7.56 -4.89
N VAL A 235 9.32 8.76 -4.81
CA VAL A 235 8.47 9.34 -5.87
C VAL A 235 9.32 9.95 -6.98
N GLY A 236 10.43 10.59 -6.62
CA GLY A 236 11.22 11.41 -7.56
C GLY A 236 10.60 12.79 -7.78
N THR A 237 11.20 13.52 -8.71
CA THR A 237 10.80 14.84 -9.17
C THR A 237 10.90 14.92 -10.69
N GLU A 238 10.48 16.04 -11.29
CA GLU A 238 10.64 16.26 -12.73
C GLU A 238 12.13 16.24 -13.10
N GLY A 239 12.55 15.19 -13.81
CA GLY A 239 13.94 15.00 -14.24
C GLY A 239 14.85 14.27 -13.25
N HIS A 240 14.33 13.78 -12.11
CA HIS A 240 15.10 12.99 -11.17
C HIS A 240 14.28 11.84 -10.57
N GLU A 241 14.69 10.60 -10.81
CA GLU A 241 13.94 9.44 -10.33
C GLU A 241 14.04 9.27 -8.81
N GLY A 242 12.94 8.85 -8.18
CA GLY A 242 12.91 8.42 -6.78
C GLY A 242 13.71 7.13 -6.57
N VAL A 243 14.14 6.83 -5.34
CA VAL A 243 14.86 5.58 -5.03
C VAL A 243 13.90 4.39 -4.94
N PRO A 244 14.26 3.21 -5.48
CA PRO A 244 13.47 2.00 -5.34
C PRO A 244 13.20 1.69 -3.86
N HIS A 245 11.92 1.58 -3.51
CA HIS A 245 11.47 1.30 -2.14
C HIS A 245 10.34 0.27 -2.20
N MET A 246 10.76 -0.96 -2.50
CA MET A 246 9.90 -2.14 -2.67
C MET A 246 10.60 -3.35 -2.03
N PRO A 247 9.85 -4.37 -1.58
CA PRO A 247 10.43 -5.52 -0.89
C PRO A 247 11.63 -6.19 -1.57
N GLN A 248 11.62 -6.20 -2.89
CA GLN A 248 12.56 -6.96 -3.70
C GLN A 248 13.92 -6.29 -3.92
N VAL A 249 14.09 -5.02 -3.55
CA VAL A 249 15.28 -4.23 -3.93
C VAL A 249 15.74 -3.24 -2.86
N VAL A 250 14.92 -3.02 -1.83
CA VAL A 250 15.19 -2.00 -0.81
C VAL A 250 16.46 -2.31 -0.02
N ASP A 251 16.77 -3.57 0.23
CA ASP A 251 17.95 -3.99 0.99
C ASP A 251 19.24 -3.76 0.19
N GLU A 252 19.23 -3.98 -1.12
CA GLU A 252 20.31 -3.62 -2.04
C GLU A 252 20.59 -2.11 -2.02
N ALA A 253 19.54 -1.29 -2.08
CA ALA A 253 19.69 0.16 -2.00
C ALA A 253 20.34 0.63 -0.68
N LEU A 254 20.10 -0.08 0.44
CA LEU A 254 20.74 0.22 1.72
C LEU A 254 22.25 -0.04 1.69
N ILE A 255 22.66 -1.13 1.05
CA ILE A 255 24.07 -1.49 0.93
C ILE A 255 24.79 -0.52 -0.04
N ASP A 256 24.14 -0.13 -1.13
CA ASP A 256 24.68 0.90 -2.03
C ASP A 256 24.94 2.22 -1.28
N LEU A 257 23.95 2.70 -0.51
CA LEU A 257 24.08 3.93 0.28
C LEU A 257 25.19 3.86 1.33
N TRP A 258 25.33 2.73 2.03
CA TRP A 258 26.41 2.55 3.00
C TRP A 258 27.79 2.47 2.32
N THR A 259 27.87 1.83 1.16
CA THR A 259 29.10 1.75 0.35
C THR A 259 29.61 3.15 -0.02
N LEU A 260 28.69 4.06 -0.35
CA LEU A 260 29.00 5.44 -0.73
C LEU A 260 29.38 6.35 0.44
N THR A 261 28.66 6.24 1.57
CA THR A 261 28.69 7.27 2.63
C THR A 261 29.48 6.88 3.87
N ARG A 262 29.73 5.58 4.08
CA ARG A 262 30.57 5.03 5.17
C ARG A 262 30.38 5.76 6.52
N VAL A 263 29.24 5.53 7.17
CA VAL A 263 28.98 6.02 8.53
C VAL A 263 30.15 5.77 9.48
N ASP A 264 30.55 6.81 10.23
CA ASP A 264 31.68 6.73 11.16
C ASP A 264 31.32 6.03 12.46
N PHE A 265 30.08 6.27 12.93
CA PHE A 265 29.61 5.73 14.19
C PHE A 265 28.08 5.69 14.29
N ASN A 266 27.54 4.74 15.05
CA ASN A 266 26.11 4.56 15.27
C ASN A 266 25.81 4.56 16.77
N VAL A 267 24.76 5.26 17.19
CA VAL A 267 24.19 5.20 18.55
C VAL A 267 22.68 4.94 18.44
N VAL A 268 22.24 3.74 18.78
CA VAL A 268 20.84 3.35 18.62
C VAL A 268 20.04 3.69 19.87
N ASP A 269 18.97 4.46 19.68
CA ASP A 269 17.90 4.62 20.65
C ASP A 269 16.98 3.39 20.62
N MET A 270 17.06 2.58 21.67
CA MET A 270 16.14 1.49 21.95
C MET A 270 15.51 1.69 23.34
N ILE A 271 15.35 2.94 23.78
CA ILE A 271 14.68 3.28 25.04
C ILE A 271 13.19 3.03 24.86
N ARG A 272 12.60 3.71 23.87
CA ARG A 272 11.26 3.45 23.35
C ARG A 272 11.31 3.40 21.84
N GLY A 273 11.02 2.23 21.27
CA GLY A 273 10.90 2.05 19.83
C GLY A 273 9.46 1.83 19.38
N ALA A 274 9.24 1.39 18.14
CA ALA A 274 7.91 1.05 17.63
C ALA A 274 7.81 -0.41 17.17
N GLU A 275 6.80 -1.13 17.66
CA GLU A 275 6.44 -2.48 17.21
C GLU A 275 5.13 -2.49 16.40
N ALA A 276 4.92 -3.53 15.60
CA ALA A 276 3.82 -3.63 14.63
C ALA A 276 3.83 -2.49 13.60
N GLY A 277 5.01 -2.12 13.09
CA GLY A 277 5.19 -1.14 12.00
C GLY A 277 5.83 0.17 12.44
N ALA A 278 6.47 0.86 11.48
CA ALA A 278 7.39 1.96 11.78
C ALA A 278 6.74 3.36 11.90
N PHE A 279 5.48 3.53 11.46
CA PHE A 279 4.81 4.83 11.39
C PHE A 279 3.54 4.93 12.25
N PHE A 280 2.82 3.82 12.37
CA PHE A 280 1.56 3.69 13.10
C PHE A 280 1.65 2.64 14.22
N GLY A 281 2.86 2.17 14.50
CA GLY A 281 3.12 1.10 15.47
C GLY A 281 2.86 1.51 16.91
N LYS A 282 2.79 0.52 17.79
CA LYS A 282 2.64 0.73 19.23
C LYS A 282 4.02 1.02 19.83
N PRO A 283 4.19 2.06 20.67
CA PRO A 283 5.44 2.29 21.37
C PRO A 283 5.83 1.06 22.20
N LYS A 284 7.08 0.62 22.07
CA LYS A 284 7.66 -0.50 22.79
C LYS A 284 8.78 0.01 23.68
N HIS A 285 8.55 -0.06 24.99
CA HIS A 285 9.52 0.31 26.01
C HIS A 285 10.53 -0.84 26.19
N ALA A 286 11.82 -0.54 26.04
CA ALA A 286 12.90 -1.51 26.23
C ALA A 286 14.06 -0.98 27.10
N ASN A 287 14.26 0.35 27.19
CA ASN A 287 15.31 0.98 28.00
C ASN A 287 16.72 0.44 27.70
N ILE A 288 17.07 0.37 26.40
CA ILE A 288 18.39 -0.07 25.94
C ILE A 288 19.00 1.01 25.04
N VAL A 289 20.33 1.18 25.11
CA VAL A 289 21.12 1.94 24.14
C VAL A 289 22.19 1.03 23.55
N LEU A 290 22.42 1.15 22.24
CA LEU A 290 23.53 0.47 21.57
C LEU A 290 24.50 1.49 20.97
N ALA A 291 25.78 1.13 20.85
CA ALA A 291 26.76 1.93 20.12
C ALA A 291 27.77 1.05 19.36
N GLY A 292 28.18 1.46 18.17
CA GLY A 292 29.14 0.73 17.35
C GLY A 292 29.49 1.41 16.03
N ARG A 293 30.64 1.06 15.45
CA ARG A 293 31.12 1.64 14.17
C ARG A 293 30.42 1.03 12.96
N ASP A 294 30.33 -0.28 12.92
CA ASP A 294 29.77 -1.00 11.78
C ASP A 294 28.23 -1.07 11.88
N PRO A 295 27.48 -0.51 10.91
CA PRO A 295 26.02 -0.48 10.97
C PRO A 295 25.39 -1.87 10.79
N VAL A 296 26.05 -2.82 10.11
CA VAL A 296 25.55 -4.19 9.98
C VAL A 296 25.67 -4.91 11.32
N ALA A 297 26.81 -4.80 12.02
CA ALA A 297 26.98 -5.37 13.36
C ALA A 297 25.92 -4.83 14.35
N VAL A 298 25.65 -3.52 14.28
CA VAL A 298 24.63 -2.86 15.10
C VAL A 298 23.22 -3.36 14.75
N ASP A 299 22.88 -3.51 13.47
CA ASP A 299 21.56 -3.98 13.04
C ASP A 299 21.34 -5.46 13.39
N LEU A 300 22.34 -6.33 13.23
CA LEU A 300 22.27 -7.74 13.66
C LEU A 300 22.05 -7.86 15.17
N THR A 301 22.77 -7.05 15.97
CA THR A 301 22.59 -7.01 17.43
C THR A 301 21.20 -6.50 17.81
N SER A 302 20.72 -5.47 17.10
CA SER A 302 19.38 -4.92 17.32
C SER A 302 18.29 -5.93 16.97
N ALA A 303 18.40 -6.65 15.84
CA ALA A 303 17.49 -7.74 15.49
C ALA A 303 17.42 -8.80 16.60
N GLN A 304 18.57 -9.22 17.11
CA GLN A 304 18.65 -10.20 18.20
C GLN A 304 17.94 -9.70 19.47
N LEU A 305 18.11 -8.43 19.85
CA LEU A 305 17.43 -7.82 21.00
C LEU A 305 15.92 -7.69 20.80
N MET A 306 15.46 -7.44 19.57
CA MET A 306 14.04 -7.35 19.18
C MET A 306 13.37 -8.73 19.01
N GLY A 307 14.12 -9.83 19.13
CA GLY A 307 13.63 -11.19 18.94
C GLY A 307 13.42 -11.60 17.48
N PHE A 308 14.07 -10.92 16.54
CA PHE A 308 14.24 -11.36 15.15
C PHE A 308 15.47 -12.28 15.08
N ASN A 309 15.51 -13.17 14.09
CA ASN A 309 16.72 -13.93 13.80
C ASN A 309 17.67 -13.04 12.96
N PRO A 310 18.91 -12.77 13.40
CA PRO A 310 19.86 -11.96 12.63
C PRO A 310 20.15 -12.52 11.24
N ASP A 311 20.08 -13.85 11.06
CA ASP A 311 20.25 -14.49 9.76
C ASP A 311 19.08 -14.19 8.79
N ASP A 312 17.99 -13.59 9.27
CA ASP A 312 16.88 -13.14 8.42
C ASP A 312 17.14 -11.77 7.79
N LEU A 313 18.17 -11.02 8.23
CA LEU A 313 18.49 -9.71 7.66
C LEU A 313 19.27 -9.86 6.35
N GLU A 314 18.61 -9.58 5.23
CA GLU A 314 19.19 -9.65 3.88
C GLU A 314 20.39 -8.72 3.72
N THR A 315 20.34 -7.54 4.35
CA THR A 315 21.45 -6.58 4.40
C THR A 315 22.74 -7.20 4.94
N GLY A 316 22.67 -8.11 5.93
CA GLY A 316 23.85 -8.79 6.45
C GLY A 316 24.52 -9.69 5.42
N VAL A 317 23.72 -10.45 4.64
CA VAL A 317 24.21 -11.30 3.56
C VAL A 317 24.79 -10.46 2.42
N LEU A 318 24.08 -9.42 2.00
CA LEU A 318 24.51 -8.54 0.91
C LEU A 318 25.81 -7.79 1.26
N ALA A 319 25.90 -7.28 2.49
CA ALA A 319 27.11 -6.65 3.01
C ALA A 319 28.31 -7.61 2.99
N ALA A 320 28.15 -8.83 3.52
CA ALA A 320 29.21 -9.83 3.57
C ALA A 320 29.74 -10.17 2.17
N ARG A 321 28.86 -10.22 1.17
CA ARG A 321 29.22 -10.44 -0.24
C ARG A 321 29.99 -9.29 -0.88
N GLN A 322 29.85 -8.07 -0.36
CA GLN A 322 30.64 -6.91 -0.75
C GLN A 322 31.92 -6.78 0.10
N GLY A 323 32.24 -7.77 0.94
CA GLY A 323 33.36 -7.73 1.87
C GLY A 323 33.18 -6.69 2.99
N MET A 324 31.93 -6.37 3.33
CA MET A 324 31.56 -5.33 4.30
C MET A 324 30.81 -5.94 5.49
N GLY A 325 31.09 -5.45 6.69
CA GLY A 325 30.40 -5.88 7.91
C GLY A 325 30.73 -7.32 8.34
N PRO A 326 30.14 -7.76 9.46
CA PRO A 326 30.25 -9.14 9.91
C PRO A 326 29.44 -10.07 9.00
N GLY A 327 30.03 -11.20 8.61
CA GLY A 327 29.35 -12.21 7.79
C GLY A 327 28.20 -12.94 8.51
N SER A 328 28.15 -12.82 9.84
CA SER A 328 27.09 -13.39 10.69
C SER A 328 27.11 -12.74 12.07
N PHE A 329 26.04 -12.92 12.85
CA PHE A 329 25.97 -12.39 14.22
C PHE A 329 27.05 -12.96 15.15
N GLU A 330 27.49 -14.21 14.94
CA GLU A 330 28.56 -14.84 15.71
C GLU A 330 29.93 -14.17 15.55
N SER A 331 30.08 -13.32 14.53
CA SER A 331 31.30 -12.52 14.31
C SER A 331 31.26 -11.16 15.01
N VAL A 332 30.14 -10.81 15.67
CA VAL A 332 29.96 -9.55 16.39
C VAL A 332 30.50 -9.68 17.81
N ASP A 333 31.34 -8.74 18.22
CA ASP A 333 31.84 -8.66 19.61
C ASP A 333 30.90 -7.79 20.44
N VAL A 334 29.90 -8.42 21.07
CA VAL A 334 28.93 -7.73 21.92
C VAL A 334 29.54 -7.50 23.31
N ARG A 335 29.52 -6.24 23.75
CA ARG A 335 30.11 -5.79 25.03
C ARG A 335 29.05 -5.14 25.91
N GLY A 336 29.16 -5.34 27.22
CA GLY A 336 28.20 -4.81 28.19
C GLY A 336 27.13 -5.84 28.55
N GLY A 337 25.86 -5.49 28.30
CA GLY A 337 24.71 -6.32 28.63
C GLY A 337 24.60 -7.61 27.80
N ASP A 338 24.10 -8.67 28.44
CA ASP A 338 23.81 -9.95 27.79
C ASP A 338 22.56 -9.83 26.90
N VAL A 339 22.73 -10.02 25.60
CA VAL A 339 21.65 -9.91 24.60
C VAL A 339 20.54 -10.94 24.79
N ASP A 340 20.81 -12.12 25.34
CA ASP A 340 19.78 -13.14 25.60
C ASP A 340 18.90 -12.73 26.80
N VAL A 341 19.49 -12.07 27.81
CA VAL A 341 18.77 -11.54 28.97
C VAL A 341 18.00 -10.26 28.61
N LEU A 342 18.61 -9.41 27.79
CA LEU A 342 18.02 -8.14 27.38
C LEU A 342 16.95 -8.30 26.28
N ARG A 343 16.97 -9.40 25.53
CA ARG A 343 16.01 -9.68 24.46
C ARG A 343 14.57 -9.54 24.95
N SER A 344 13.76 -8.87 24.14
CA SER A 344 12.30 -8.92 24.21
C SER A 344 11.76 -9.11 22.79
N ARG A 345 10.75 -9.98 22.60
CA ARG A 345 10.19 -10.20 21.27
C ARG A 345 9.23 -9.07 20.91
N TRP A 346 9.52 -8.38 19.81
CA TRP A 346 8.69 -7.28 19.30
C TRP A 346 7.70 -7.81 18.27
N ARG A 347 6.53 -7.19 18.18
CA ARG A 347 5.53 -7.53 17.15
C ARG A 347 6.03 -7.14 15.77
N LYS A 348 6.02 -8.08 14.82
CA LYS A 348 6.41 -7.83 13.43
C LYS A 348 5.48 -6.83 12.73
N ALA A 349 6.03 -6.10 11.76
CA ALA A 349 5.30 -5.03 11.06
C ALA A 349 4.14 -5.52 10.18
N GLY A 350 4.18 -6.77 9.71
CA GLY A 350 3.12 -7.33 8.87
C GLY A 350 1.75 -7.39 9.54
N ALA A 351 1.70 -7.28 10.87
CA ALA A 351 0.45 -7.18 11.63
C ALA A 351 -0.34 -5.89 11.33
N SER A 352 0.31 -4.83 10.87
CA SER A 352 -0.32 -3.54 10.58
C SER A 352 -0.40 -3.23 9.09
N TYR A 353 0.09 -4.13 8.24
CA TYR A 353 0.02 -3.98 6.78
C TYR A 353 -1.21 -4.69 6.22
N GLY A 354 -1.88 -4.04 5.27
CA GLY A 354 -3.02 -4.61 4.54
C GLY A 354 -2.63 -5.88 3.79
N SER A 355 -3.58 -6.78 3.57
CA SER A 355 -3.31 -8.09 2.94
C SER A 355 -3.38 -8.08 1.40
N SER A 356 -3.54 -6.91 0.79
CA SER A 356 -3.70 -6.66 -0.65
C SER A 356 -2.79 -5.52 -1.12
N GLY A 357 -2.60 -5.42 -2.44
CA GLY A 357 -1.80 -4.37 -3.08
C GLY A 357 -0.33 -4.35 -2.64
N PRO A 358 0.33 -3.17 -2.64
CA PRO A 358 1.75 -3.05 -2.27
C PRO A 358 1.98 -3.46 -0.80
N TRP A 359 1.00 -3.19 0.06
CA TRP A 359 1.05 -3.52 1.49
C TRP A 359 1.04 -5.02 1.76
N GLY A 360 0.39 -5.82 0.90
CA GLY A 360 0.44 -7.28 0.98
C GLY A 360 1.86 -7.83 0.81
N GLN A 361 2.64 -7.26 -0.10
CA GLN A 361 4.04 -7.68 -0.31
C GLN A 361 4.93 -7.27 0.86
N TRP A 362 4.74 -6.05 1.41
CA TRP A 362 5.42 -5.62 2.62
C TRP A 362 5.04 -6.46 3.85
N LYS A 363 3.79 -6.92 3.94
CA LYS A 363 3.35 -7.87 4.96
C LYS A 363 4.08 -9.20 4.84
N GLU A 364 4.17 -9.73 3.63
CA GLU A 364 4.91 -10.96 3.35
C GLU A 364 6.38 -10.82 3.77
N GLN A 365 7.10 -9.78 3.31
CA GLN A 365 8.51 -9.58 3.66
C GLN A 365 8.75 -9.32 5.16
N ALA A 366 7.86 -8.56 5.82
CA ALA A 366 7.99 -8.27 7.25
C ALA A 366 7.90 -9.54 8.11
N ASN A 367 7.04 -10.48 7.71
CA ASN A 367 6.73 -11.66 8.50
C ASN A 367 7.60 -12.86 8.13
N TYR A 368 8.04 -12.95 6.88
CA TYR A 368 8.85 -14.05 6.37
C TYR A 368 10.32 -13.85 6.73
N GLY A 369 10.86 -14.74 7.58
CA GLY A 369 12.29 -14.91 7.76
C GLY A 369 12.94 -15.41 6.47
N MET A 370 14.25 -15.25 6.32
CA MET A 370 14.90 -15.52 5.06
C MET A 370 14.94 -17.04 4.80
N GLY A 371 14.52 -17.49 3.63
CA GLY A 371 14.69 -18.86 3.12
C GLY A 371 16.09 -19.12 2.54
N PRO A 372 16.32 -20.29 1.91
CA PRO A 372 17.55 -20.57 1.19
C PRO A 372 17.71 -19.63 -0.02
N ARG A 373 18.87 -18.98 -0.13
CA ARG A 373 19.22 -18.11 -1.28
C ARG A 373 20.12 -18.78 -2.31
N TYR A 374 20.83 -19.82 -1.90
CA TYR A 374 21.79 -20.54 -2.75
C TYR A 374 21.20 -21.87 -3.18
N TRP A 375 21.15 -22.06 -4.48
CA TRP A 375 20.57 -23.24 -5.12
C TRP A 375 21.49 -23.74 -6.22
N THR A 376 21.51 -25.04 -6.44
CA THR A 376 21.83 -25.61 -7.74
C THR A 376 20.53 -26.16 -8.33
N LEU A 377 20.34 -25.98 -9.63
CA LEU A 377 19.07 -26.16 -10.30
C LEU A 377 19.22 -27.15 -11.46
N LEU A 378 18.25 -28.03 -11.64
CA LEU A 378 18.17 -28.95 -12.77
C LEU A 378 16.87 -28.68 -13.53
N GLY A 379 16.97 -28.27 -14.78
CA GLY A 379 15.84 -27.87 -15.62
C GLY A 379 16.12 -26.56 -16.39
N PRO A 380 15.11 -26.04 -17.10
CA PRO A 380 13.74 -26.53 -17.13
C PRO A 380 13.65 -27.81 -17.98
N ILE A 381 12.90 -28.80 -17.53
CA ILE A 381 12.68 -30.08 -18.23
C ILE A 381 11.28 -30.08 -18.79
N ASP A 382 11.12 -30.29 -20.09
CA ASP A 382 9.81 -30.37 -20.73
C ASP A 382 8.99 -31.55 -20.16
N ASN A 383 7.75 -31.29 -19.75
CA ASN A 383 6.86 -32.31 -19.22
C ASN A 383 6.29 -33.24 -20.31
N GLY A 384 6.52 -32.96 -21.60
CA GLY A 384 6.03 -33.73 -22.75
C GLY A 384 6.91 -34.91 -23.19
N ASP A 385 8.22 -34.90 -22.91
CA ASP A 385 9.18 -35.83 -23.54
C ASP A 385 9.49 -37.11 -22.73
N GLY A 386 8.88 -37.34 -21.58
CA GLY A 386 9.12 -38.57 -20.80
C GLY A 386 10.53 -38.70 -20.19
N ASP A 387 11.38 -37.68 -20.36
CA ASP A 387 12.78 -37.62 -19.92
C ASP A 387 12.98 -36.94 -18.55
N ALA A 388 11.90 -36.65 -17.80
CA ALA A 388 12.03 -36.18 -16.43
C ALA A 388 12.69 -37.26 -15.56
N PRO A 389 13.82 -36.99 -14.88
CA PRO A 389 14.51 -37.98 -14.07
C PRO A 389 13.56 -38.55 -13.02
N GLU A 390 13.64 -39.85 -12.76
CA GLU A 390 12.92 -40.42 -11.63
C GLU A 390 13.40 -39.72 -10.36
N VAL A 391 12.46 -39.10 -9.62
CA VAL A 391 12.78 -38.41 -8.36
C VAL A 391 13.51 -39.35 -7.39
N THR A 392 13.27 -40.66 -7.50
CA THR A 392 13.98 -41.72 -6.76
C THR A 392 15.50 -41.68 -6.96
N GLU A 393 15.98 -41.37 -8.16
CA GLU A 393 17.41 -41.26 -8.49
C GLU A 393 18.01 -39.96 -7.93
N LEU A 394 17.28 -38.84 -8.07
CA LEU A 394 17.70 -37.53 -7.55
C LEU A 394 17.74 -37.48 -6.02
N ARG A 395 16.94 -38.29 -5.33
CA ARG A 395 16.96 -38.44 -3.85
C ARG A 395 18.22 -39.16 -3.34
N ALA A 396 18.88 -39.95 -4.19
CA ALA A 396 19.97 -40.84 -3.80
C ALA A 396 21.37 -40.22 -3.97
N SER A 397 21.53 -39.19 -4.80
CA SER A 397 22.81 -38.51 -5.05
C SER A 397 22.86 -37.11 -4.44
N LEU A 398 24.08 -36.64 -4.13
CA LEU A 398 24.35 -35.22 -3.86
C LEU A 398 24.74 -34.59 -5.20
N PRO A 399 23.97 -33.64 -5.75
CA PRO A 399 24.35 -33.02 -7.01
C PRO A 399 25.62 -32.19 -6.85
N THR A 400 26.50 -32.29 -7.85
CA THR A 400 27.65 -31.40 -7.97
C THR A 400 27.25 -30.22 -8.85
N PRO A 401 27.32 -28.96 -8.38
CA PRO A 401 27.05 -27.80 -9.22
C PRO A 401 27.89 -27.82 -10.50
N GLY A 402 27.26 -27.54 -11.64
CA GLY A 402 27.90 -27.53 -12.95
C GLY A 402 28.07 -28.91 -13.63
N GLU A 403 27.75 -30.02 -12.94
CA GLU A 403 27.85 -31.38 -13.47
C GLU A 403 26.47 -32.04 -13.65
N ASP A 404 26.40 -33.07 -14.50
CA ASP A 404 25.19 -33.90 -14.69
C ASP A 404 23.88 -33.11 -14.95
N GLY A 405 23.99 -31.97 -15.65
CA GLY A 405 22.87 -31.10 -16.00
C GLY A 405 22.46 -30.11 -14.89
N TRP A 406 23.08 -30.17 -13.72
CA TRP A 406 22.87 -29.19 -12.65
C TRP A 406 23.58 -27.88 -12.97
N SER A 407 22.91 -26.77 -12.64
CA SER A 407 23.48 -25.44 -12.77
C SER A 407 24.68 -25.26 -11.84
N GLU A 408 25.55 -24.31 -12.19
CA GLU A 408 26.42 -23.67 -11.20
C GLU A 408 25.59 -23.12 -10.02
N ILE A 409 26.26 -22.86 -8.89
CA ILE A 409 25.59 -22.26 -7.74
C ILE A 409 24.95 -20.93 -8.17
N THR A 410 23.63 -20.87 -8.03
CA THR A 410 22.82 -19.70 -8.36
C THR A 410 22.36 -19.06 -7.06
N TRP A 411 22.50 -17.74 -6.99
CA TRP A 411 21.98 -16.95 -5.89
C TRP A 411 20.83 -16.08 -6.37
N PHE A 412 19.76 -16.06 -5.58
CA PHE A 412 18.59 -15.19 -5.78
C PHE A 412 18.60 -14.09 -4.73
N GLY A 413 18.21 -12.87 -5.09
CA GLY A 413 18.13 -11.73 -4.15
C GLY A 413 16.81 -11.58 -3.41
N HIS A 414 15.95 -12.60 -3.40
CA HIS A 414 14.65 -12.53 -2.76
C HIS A 414 14.10 -13.93 -2.38
N ASP A 415 13.11 -13.98 -1.48
CA ASP A 415 12.49 -15.22 -0.97
C ASP A 415 11.57 -15.91 -1.95
N LYS A 416 11.08 -15.16 -2.94
CA LYS A 416 10.40 -15.72 -4.10
C LYS A 416 11.47 -16.08 -5.12
N ILE A 417 11.79 -17.37 -5.20
CA ILE A 417 12.78 -17.92 -6.13
C ILE A 417 12.15 -17.87 -7.53
N ASP A 418 12.47 -16.81 -8.27
CA ASP A 418 11.95 -16.50 -9.60
C ASP A 418 12.69 -17.32 -10.67
N LEU A 419 12.12 -18.46 -11.03
CA LEU A 419 12.64 -19.35 -12.05
C LEU A 419 12.31 -18.87 -13.47
N ASP A 420 11.28 -18.04 -13.66
CA ASP A 420 10.97 -17.44 -14.97
C ASP A 420 12.18 -16.65 -15.46
N ARG A 421 12.74 -15.80 -14.62
CA ARG A 421 13.89 -15.00 -15.01
C ARG A 421 15.11 -15.84 -15.36
N LEU A 422 15.30 -16.96 -14.67
CA LEU A 422 16.45 -17.82 -14.92
C LEU A 422 16.34 -18.55 -16.26
N PHE A 423 15.14 -19.06 -16.54
CA PHE A 423 14.85 -19.97 -17.66
C PHE A 423 14.17 -19.28 -18.85
N ASP A 424 14.04 -17.95 -18.80
CA ASP A 424 13.43 -17.13 -19.83
C ASP A 424 11.93 -17.44 -20.05
N ASP A 425 11.16 -17.40 -18.95
CA ASP A 425 9.69 -17.50 -18.92
C ASP A 425 9.15 -18.83 -19.51
N PRO A 426 9.64 -20.00 -19.02
CA PRO A 426 9.29 -21.28 -19.60
C PRO A 426 7.85 -21.69 -19.21
N SER A 427 7.20 -22.50 -20.05
CA SER A 427 5.88 -23.07 -19.78
C SER A 427 5.88 -24.58 -20.00
N HIS A 428 4.98 -25.30 -19.32
CA HIS A 428 4.88 -26.77 -19.36
C HIS A 428 6.18 -27.51 -18.99
N VAL A 429 6.96 -26.97 -18.07
CA VAL A 429 8.23 -27.54 -17.62
C VAL A 429 8.20 -28.00 -16.16
N THR A 430 9.22 -28.73 -15.75
CA THR A 430 9.57 -29.00 -14.36
C THR A 430 10.99 -28.54 -14.11
N ALA A 431 11.23 -27.91 -12.96
CA ALA A 431 12.57 -27.66 -12.46
C ALA A 431 12.76 -28.30 -11.08
N TYR A 432 13.99 -28.71 -10.80
CA TYR A 432 14.41 -29.17 -9.49
C TYR A 432 15.38 -28.17 -8.90
N ALA A 433 15.23 -27.88 -7.62
CA ALA A 433 16.13 -27.02 -6.87
C ALA A 433 16.69 -27.77 -5.66
N PHE A 434 18.02 -27.81 -5.56
CA PHE A 434 18.71 -28.49 -4.48
C PHE A 434 19.54 -27.52 -3.65
N THR A 435 19.48 -27.71 -2.34
CA THR A 435 20.36 -27.09 -1.37
C THR A 435 20.50 -28.01 -0.15
N GLN A 436 21.40 -27.69 0.75
CA GLN A 436 21.61 -28.38 2.02
C GLN A 436 21.39 -27.41 3.18
N PHE A 437 21.18 -27.96 4.37
CA PHE A 437 21.16 -27.15 5.58
C PHE A 437 21.66 -27.91 6.80
N HIS A 438 22.19 -27.16 7.75
CA HIS A 438 22.56 -27.65 9.08
C HIS A 438 21.46 -27.28 10.09
N MET A 439 20.89 -28.28 10.76
CA MET A 439 19.96 -28.10 11.88
C MET A 439 20.74 -28.16 13.20
N PRO A 440 20.75 -27.09 14.03
CA PRO A 440 21.65 -27.00 15.18
C PRO A 440 21.29 -27.94 16.33
N LYS A 441 20.02 -28.32 16.46
CA LYS A 441 19.53 -29.28 17.45
C LYS A 441 18.26 -29.96 16.95
N ALA A 442 17.98 -31.15 17.46
CA ALA A 442 16.74 -31.84 17.14
C ALA A 442 15.55 -31.11 17.79
N ASP A 443 14.59 -30.66 17.00
CA ASP A 443 13.46 -29.88 17.51
C ASP A 443 12.26 -29.88 16.54
N SER A 444 11.12 -29.41 17.05
CA SER A 444 9.95 -29.10 16.24
C SER A 444 10.18 -27.83 15.44
N VAL A 445 9.69 -27.82 14.20
CA VAL A 445 9.81 -26.71 13.26
C VAL A 445 8.47 -26.42 12.59
N ARG A 446 8.36 -25.25 11.98
CA ARG A 446 7.25 -24.93 11.07
C ARG A 446 7.79 -24.74 9.67
N TYR A 447 7.40 -25.60 8.73
CA TYR A 447 7.71 -25.39 7.32
C TYR A 447 6.77 -24.34 6.73
N TRP A 448 7.34 -23.31 6.14
CA TRP A 448 6.63 -22.26 5.43
C TRP A 448 6.93 -22.39 3.94
N PHE A 449 5.93 -22.88 3.21
CA PHE A 449 6.03 -23.16 1.79
C PHE A 449 5.13 -22.22 1.00
N GLY A 450 5.60 -21.83 -0.18
CA GLY A 450 4.82 -21.08 -1.15
C GLY A 450 5.20 -21.49 -2.55
N SER A 451 4.22 -21.53 -3.43
CA SER A 451 4.41 -21.75 -4.85
C SER A 451 3.19 -21.19 -5.57
N ASP A 452 3.37 -20.76 -6.80
CA ASP A 452 2.27 -20.40 -7.68
C ASP A 452 1.63 -21.66 -8.28
N GLU A 453 2.42 -22.70 -8.52
CA GLU A 453 1.97 -23.96 -9.11
C GLU A 453 2.39 -25.19 -8.28
N GLY A 454 2.38 -26.37 -8.90
CA GLY A 454 2.70 -27.62 -8.25
C GLY A 454 4.11 -27.58 -7.65
N MET A 455 4.21 -27.99 -6.39
CA MET A 455 5.46 -28.05 -5.67
C MET A 455 5.51 -29.30 -4.81
N GLU A 456 6.62 -30.02 -4.86
CA GLU A 456 6.94 -31.12 -3.97
C GLU A 456 8.28 -30.85 -3.28
N VAL A 457 8.35 -31.14 -1.98
CA VAL A 457 9.55 -30.90 -1.18
C VAL A 457 9.94 -32.17 -0.45
N TRP A 458 11.23 -32.49 -0.51
CA TRP A 458 11.85 -33.59 0.20
C TRP A 458 12.95 -33.11 1.13
N ILE A 459 12.99 -33.68 2.33
CA ILE A 459 14.10 -33.55 3.27
C ILE A 459 14.69 -34.93 3.49
N ASP A 460 15.98 -35.11 3.20
CA ASP A 460 16.69 -36.39 3.25
C ASP A 460 16.04 -37.55 2.49
N GLY A 461 15.29 -37.22 1.44
CA GLY A 461 14.57 -38.17 0.60
C GLY A 461 13.16 -38.50 1.10
N GLU A 462 12.77 -38.04 2.29
CA GLU A 462 11.41 -38.13 2.80
C GLU A 462 10.55 -36.97 2.26
N SER A 463 9.36 -37.30 1.75
CA SER A 463 8.43 -36.31 1.20
C SER A 463 7.74 -35.56 2.33
N VAL A 464 8.06 -34.28 2.51
CA VAL A 464 7.49 -33.46 3.59
C VAL A 464 6.33 -32.59 3.13
N TYR A 465 6.20 -32.36 1.83
CA TYR A 465 5.13 -31.54 1.28
C TYR A 465 4.84 -31.88 -0.19
N GLN A 466 3.56 -31.75 -0.55
CA GLN A 466 3.10 -31.80 -1.93
C GLN A 466 1.90 -30.88 -2.10
N HIS A 467 1.97 -30.03 -3.11
CA HIS A 467 0.84 -29.31 -3.66
C HIS A 467 0.70 -29.62 -5.14
N LYS A 468 -0.55 -29.79 -5.57
CA LYS A 468 -0.92 -29.99 -6.96
C LYS A 468 -1.92 -28.91 -7.34
N GLY A 469 -1.75 -28.35 -8.52
CA GLY A 469 -2.62 -27.30 -9.04
C GLY A 469 -2.00 -25.91 -8.90
N ARG A 470 -2.79 -24.93 -9.33
CA ARG A 470 -2.38 -23.53 -9.47
C ARG A 470 -3.01 -22.66 -8.39
N ARG A 471 -2.26 -21.66 -7.94
CA ARG A 471 -2.65 -20.67 -6.94
C ARG A 471 -1.77 -19.42 -7.07
N LYS A 472 -2.07 -18.40 -6.27
CA LYS A 472 -1.20 -17.23 -6.16
C LYS A 472 -0.06 -17.53 -5.18
N HIS A 473 1.19 -17.31 -5.59
CA HIS A 473 2.32 -17.40 -4.66
C HIS A 473 2.32 -16.25 -3.66
N ARG A 474 2.19 -16.61 -2.38
CA ARG A 474 2.51 -15.75 -1.24
C ARG A 474 3.60 -16.42 -0.40
N LEU A 475 4.45 -15.62 0.22
CA LEU A 475 5.45 -16.16 1.14
C LEU A 475 4.77 -16.83 2.33
N GLY A 476 5.04 -18.14 2.52
CA GLY A 476 4.49 -18.93 3.63
C GLY A 476 2.99 -19.19 3.53
N THR A 477 2.47 -19.36 2.30
CA THR A 477 1.07 -19.75 2.04
C THR A 477 0.67 -20.98 2.84
N ASP A 478 1.50 -22.03 2.84
CA ASP A 478 1.27 -23.22 3.64
C ASP A 478 2.23 -23.25 4.83
N ARG A 479 1.68 -23.56 6.00
CA ARG A 479 2.40 -23.65 7.26
C ARG A 479 2.20 -25.04 7.85
N ILE A 480 3.25 -25.86 7.85
CA ILE A 480 3.16 -27.30 8.14
C ILE A 480 4.06 -27.65 9.32
N ALA A 481 3.52 -28.42 10.29
CA ALA A 481 4.31 -28.89 11.42
C ALA A 481 5.38 -29.86 10.93
N GLY A 482 6.59 -29.72 11.45
CA GLY A 482 7.69 -30.64 11.18
C GLY A 482 8.48 -30.96 12.44
N TYR A 483 9.33 -31.97 12.31
CA TYR A 483 10.37 -32.29 13.26
C TYR A 483 11.64 -32.59 12.48
N LEU A 484 12.76 -32.00 12.90
CA LEU A 484 14.06 -32.23 12.27
C LEU A 484 15.04 -32.68 13.35
N GLU A 485 15.84 -33.70 13.02
CA GLU A 485 16.96 -34.13 13.85
C GLU A 485 18.09 -33.09 13.83
N ALA A 486 19.05 -33.19 14.76
CA ALA A 486 20.25 -32.36 14.70
C ALA A 486 21.19 -32.87 13.60
N GLY A 487 21.84 -31.97 12.86
CA GLY A 487 22.88 -32.32 11.90
C GLY A 487 22.62 -31.82 10.49
N GLU A 488 23.21 -32.52 9.51
CA GLU A 488 23.13 -32.13 8.10
C GLU A 488 21.95 -32.77 7.41
N HIS A 489 21.23 -31.96 6.63
CA HIS A 489 20.06 -32.37 5.89
C HIS A 489 20.15 -31.90 4.44
N ARG A 490 19.51 -32.65 3.55
CA ARG A 490 19.39 -32.34 2.12
C ARG A 490 17.97 -31.86 1.84
N LEU A 491 17.84 -30.74 1.13
CA LEU A 491 16.57 -30.17 0.70
C LEU A 491 16.48 -30.24 -0.82
N LEU A 492 15.47 -30.94 -1.32
CA LEU A 492 15.14 -31.00 -2.75
C LEU A 492 13.73 -30.45 -2.94
N VAL A 493 13.58 -29.51 -3.87
CA VAL A 493 12.30 -28.97 -4.31
C VAL A 493 12.10 -29.38 -5.77
N LYS A 494 10.92 -29.89 -6.10
CA LYS A 494 10.43 -29.99 -7.48
C LYS A 494 9.35 -28.93 -7.64
N ALA A 495 9.59 -27.98 -8.53
CA ALA A 495 8.61 -26.98 -8.92
C ALA A 495 8.15 -27.29 -10.34
N THR A 496 6.85 -27.46 -10.52
CA THR A 496 6.26 -27.65 -11.85
C THR A 496 5.71 -26.32 -12.33
N GLN A 497 5.94 -26.01 -13.60
CA GLN A 497 5.36 -24.87 -14.28
C GLN A 497 4.49 -25.36 -15.43
N GLY A 498 3.20 -25.14 -15.34
CA GLY A 498 2.25 -25.15 -16.42
C GLY A 498 2.28 -23.79 -17.11
N ARG A 499 1.89 -22.72 -16.41
CA ARG A 499 1.70 -21.37 -16.96
C ARG A 499 1.57 -20.27 -15.88
N GLY A 500 2.32 -19.19 -16.03
CA GLY A 500 2.17 -17.96 -15.23
C GLY A 500 3.53 -17.50 -14.73
N THR A 501 3.56 -16.95 -13.51
CA THR A 501 4.83 -16.81 -12.78
C THR A 501 5.43 -18.20 -12.53
N PHE A 502 6.73 -18.40 -12.53
CA PHE A 502 7.37 -19.66 -12.13
C PHE A 502 8.19 -19.40 -10.89
N ASP A 503 7.57 -19.55 -9.71
CA ASP A 503 8.26 -19.23 -8.48
C ASP A 503 7.84 -20.09 -7.28
N PHE A 504 8.77 -20.23 -6.35
CA PHE A 504 8.52 -20.92 -5.09
C PHE A 504 9.25 -20.26 -3.94
N SER A 505 8.85 -20.59 -2.72
CA SER A 505 9.52 -20.19 -1.49
C SER A 505 9.52 -21.34 -0.48
N VAL A 506 10.62 -21.43 0.25
CA VAL A 506 10.83 -22.41 1.33
C VAL A 506 11.47 -21.70 2.51
N ASN A 507 10.90 -21.86 3.69
CA ASN A 507 11.55 -21.50 4.94
C ASN A 507 11.24 -22.54 6.02
N ILE A 508 12.24 -22.84 6.84
CA ILE A 508 12.14 -23.71 8.01
C ILE A 508 12.19 -22.78 9.21
N CYS A 509 11.03 -22.57 9.82
CA CYS A 509 10.80 -21.55 10.82
C CYS A 509 10.79 -22.11 12.25
N GLU A 510 10.91 -21.20 13.22
CA GLU A 510 10.47 -21.47 14.59
C GLU A 510 9.02 -22.03 14.60
N PRO A 511 8.67 -22.95 15.51
CA PRO A 511 7.33 -23.52 15.62
C PRO A 511 6.33 -22.55 16.28
N ILE A 512 6.21 -21.34 15.73
CA ILE A 512 5.36 -20.25 16.21
C ILE A 512 4.36 -19.89 15.12
N ASP A 513 3.07 -20.06 15.42
CA ASP A 513 1.96 -19.78 14.49
C ASP A 513 1.30 -18.42 14.71
N ASP A 514 1.70 -17.69 15.77
CA ASP A 514 1.21 -16.35 16.04
C ASP A 514 1.72 -15.36 14.98
N ASP A 515 0.81 -14.75 14.22
CA ASP A 515 1.13 -13.83 13.12
C ASP A 515 1.90 -12.56 13.56
N PHE A 516 1.91 -12.21 14.85
CA PHE A 516 2.71 -11.11 15.37
C PHE A 516 4.19 -11.49 15.54
N TYR A 517 4.52 -12.78 15.63
CA TYR A 517 5.84 -13.24 16.10
C TYR A 517 6.46 -14.35 15.25
N GLY A 518 5.66 -15.11 14.51
CA GLY A 518 6.06 -16.27 13.73
C GLY A 518 6.82 -15.92 12.46
N GLY A 519 7.39 -16.94 11.83
CA GLY A 519 8.03 -16.84 10.51
C GLY A 519 9.53 -16.55 10.52
N ASN A 520 10.17 -16.31 11.67
CA ASN A 520 11.64 -16.28 11.73
C ASN A 520 12.20 -17.62 11.26
N ARG A 521 13.29 -17.61 10.47
CA ARG A 521 14.07 -18.83 10.23
C ARG A 521 14.44 -19.44 11.57
N TYR A 522 14.42 -20.76 11.67
CA TYR A 522 14.82 -21.46 12.87
C TYR A 522 16.23 -21.01 13.33
N PRO A 523 16.42 -20.52 14.57
CA PRO A 523 17.68 -19.95 15.03
C PRO A 523 18.85 -20.93 14.88
N GLY A 524 19.95 -20.47 14.27
CA GLY A 524 21.15 -21.27 14.02
C GLY A 524 21.08 -22.21 12.81
N LEU A 525 19.94 -22.28 12.11
CA LEU A 525 19.82 -23.03 10.86
C LEU A 525 20.55 -22.29 9.73
N LYS A 526 21.47 -22.98 9.06
CA LYS A 526 22.27 -22.41 7.96
C LYS A 526 22.07 -23.21 6.67
N TYR A 527 21.72 -22.54 5.58
CA TYR A 527 21.58 -23.12 4.23
C TYR A 527 22.88 -23.00 3.43
N TYR A 528 23.22 -23.99 2.63
CA TYR A 528 24.38 -23.99 1.74
C TYR A 528 24.27 -25.07 0.66
N VAL A 529 24.89 -24.89 -0.52
CA VAL A 529 24.92 -25.94 -1.56
C VAL A 529 26.17 -26.84 -1.43
N GLN A 530 27.30 -26.24 -1.04
CA GLN A 530 28.53 -26.94 -0.67
C GLN A 530 29.12 -26.24 0.56
N LYS A 531 29.66 -26.99 1.53
CA LYS A 531 30.33 -26.43 2.71
C LYS A 531 31.56 -25.63 2.25
N ARG A 532 31.52 -24.30 2.29
CA ARG A 532 32.62 -23.45 1.80
C ARG A 532 33.72 -23.22 2.84
N HIS A 533 34.96 -23.38 2.39
CA HIS A 533 36.02 -22.38 2.57
C HIS A 533 36.14 -21.60 1.24
N GLY A 534 35.84 -20.30 1.22
CA GLY A 534 36.12 -19.38 0.09
C GLY A 534 34.98 -19.11 -0.90
N GLU A 535 34.98 -17.90 -1.48
CA GLU A 535 34.00 -17.39 -2.45
C GLU A 535 33.97 -18.24 -3.75
N VAL A 536 32.78 -18.62 -4.21
CA VAL A 536 32.52 -19.13 -5.57
C VAL A 536 31.70 -18.07 -6.29
N GLU A 537 32.18 -17.70 -7.47
CA GLU A 537 31.50 -16.87 -8.47
C GLU A 537 30.25 -17.62 -8.96
N GLY A 538 29.10 -17.34 -8.35
CA GLY A 538 27.81 -17.87 -8.79
C GLY A 538 27.08 -16.89 -9.72
N ARG A 539 26.21 -17.40 -10.61
CA ARG A 539 25.33 -16.55 -11.43
C ARG A 539 24.37 -15.80 -10.48
N GLN A 540 24.43 -14.47 -10.50
CA GLN A 540 23.53 -13.61 -9.74
C GLN A 540 22.33 -13.21 -10.59
N LEU A 541 21.14 -13.37 -10.04
CA LEU A 541 19.91 -12.80 -10.57
C LEU A 541 19.46 -11.70 -9.61
N SER A 542 19.52 -10.43 -10.05
CA SER A 542 18.84 -9.35 -9.32
C SER A 542 17.33 -9.60 -9.32
N ALA A 543 16.58 -9.09 -8.35
CA ALA A 543 15.14 -9.03 -8.53
C ALA A 543 14.81 -7.89 -9.53
N GLN A 544 13.83 -8.09 -10.42
CA GLN A 544 13.39 -6.99 -11.30
C GLN A 544 12.25 -6.21 -10.64
N VAL A 545 12.37 -4.88 -10.67
CA VAL A 545 11.31 -3.96 -10.22
C VAL A 545 10.30 -3.81 -11.36
N THR A 546 9.15 -4.48 -11.26
CA THR A 546 7.98 -4.07 -12.04
C THR A 546 7.26 -2.97 -11.24
N TRP A 547 7.38 -1.72 -11.71
CA TRP A 547 6.59 -0.61 -11.16
C TRP A 547 5.08 -0.89 -11.37
N TYR A 548 4.26 -0.41 -10.42
CA TYR A 548 2.78 -0.53 -10.29
C TYR A 548 2.25 -1.70 -9.42
N PRO A 549 2.05 -1.49 -8.10
CA PRO A 549 1.59 -2.53 -7.18
C PRO A 549 0.12 -2.38 -6.72
N TRP A 550 -0.68 -1.53 -7.36
CA TRP A 550 -1.98 -1.11 -6.78
C TRP A 550 -3.14 -2.08 -6.96
N TYR A 551 -3.05 -3.12 -7.79
CA TYR A 551 -4.19 -4.00 -8.06
C TYR A 551 -3.84 -5.49 -7.89
N SER A 552 -4.68 -6.22 -7.16
CA SER A 552 -4.65 -7.68 -7.16
C SER A 552 -5.20 -8.17 -8.50
N ALA A 553 -4.48 -9.09 -9.15
CA ALA A 553 -5.03 -9.80 -10.30
C ALA A 553 -6.30 -10.56 -9.89
N GLU A 554 -7.40 -10.34 -10.61
CA GLU A 554 -8.70 -10.98 -10.43
C GLU A 554 -9.16 -11.57 -11.76
N SER A 555 -9.86 -12.71 -11.72
CA SER A 555 -10.36 -13.39 -12.91
C SER A 555 -11.77 -13.94 -12.70
N GLU A 556 -12.68 -13.67 -13.63
CA GLU A 556 -14.06 -14.18 -13.67
C GLU A 556 -14.30 -14.85 -15.04
N ARG A 557 -14.61 -16.15 -15.10
CA ARG A 557 -14.71 -16.89 -16.37
C ARG A 557 -15.85 -17.91 -16.40
N THR A 558 -16.48 -18.03 -17.58
CA THR A 558 -17.47 -19.06 -17.96
C THR A 558 -17.08 -19.81 -19.25
N LEU A 559 -16.06 -19.34 -19.98
CA LEU A 559 -15.42 -20.10 -21.07
C LEU A 559 -14.79 -21.39 -20.52
N GLU A 560 -15.02 -22.52 -21.19
CA GLU A 560 -14.58 -23.87 -20.77
C GLU A 560 -13.34 -24.36 -21.52
N ASP A 561 -12.80 -23.58 -22.47
CA ASP A 561 -11.61 -23.92 -23.23
C ASP A 561 -10.34 -23.98 -22.36
N ALA A 562 -9.25 -24.51 -22.94
CA ALA A 562 -7.94 -24.53 -22.31
C ALA A 562 -7.52 -23.13 -21.85
N ASP A 563 -6.63 -23.05 -20.86
CA ASP A 563 -6.19 -21.78 -20.30
C ASP A 563 -5.42 -20.99 -21.39
N PRO A 564 -5.80 -19.75 -21.80
CA PRO A 564 -5.26 -19.06 -22.99
C PRO A 564 -3.74 -19.03 -23.11
N LEU A 565 -3.01 -18.85 -22.02
CA LEU A 565 -1.53 -18.74 -22.00
C LEU A 565 -0.88 -20.15 -21.91
N ALA A 566 -1.70 -21.23 -21.96
CA ALA A 566 -1.29 -22.61 -22.25
C ALA A 566 -1.58 -22.99 -23.72
N SER A 567 -2.16 -22.09 -24.53
CA SER A 567 -2.30 -22.27 -25.97
C SER A 567 -0.94 -22.05 -26.64
N ALA A 568 -0.41 -23.08 -27.31
CA ALA A 568 0.94 -23.11 -27.86
C ALA A 568 0.91 -23.06 -29.40
N ALA A 569 0.29 -22.02 -29.97
CA ALA A 569 0.41 -21.80 -31.40
C ALA A 569 1.82 -21.25 -31.68
N ASP A 570 2.70 -22.11 -32.19
CA ASP A 570 4.11 -21.81 -32.50
C ASP A 570 4.20 -20.97 -33.80
N VAL A 571 3.63 -19.76 -33.77
CA VAL A 571 3.51 -18.86 -34.92
C VAL A 571 4.03 -17.47 -34.60
N ASP A 572 5.06 -17.04 -35.35
CA ASP A 572 5.70 -15.71 -35.22
C ASP A 572 4.75 -14.53 -35.47
N SER A 573 3.63 -14.79 -36.17
CA SER A 573 2.59 -13.80 -36.41
C SER A 573 1.24 -14.46 -36.63
N PHE A 574 0.20 -13.88 -36.04
CA PHE A 574 -1.18 -14.31 -36.17
C PHE A 574 -2.04 -13.09 -36.51
N LEU A 575 -2.94 -13.22 -37.49
CA LEU A 575 -3.87 -12.15 -37.84
C LEU A 575 -5.19 -12.73 -38.33
N VAL A 576 -6.27 -12.33 -37.68
CA VAL A 576 -7.64 -12.61 -38.07
C VAL A 576 -8.17 -11.42 -38.85
N ASP A 577 -8.73 -11.67 -40.04
CA ASP A 577 -9.48 -10.66 -40.76
C ASP A 577 -10.76 -10.34 -39.98
N PHE A 578 -10.80 -9.16 -39.37
CA PHE A 578 -11.87 -8.75 -38.47
C PHE A 578 -12.44 -7.40 -38.90
N ARG A 579 -13.77 -7.35 -39.07
CA ARG A 579 -14.47 -6.11 -39.38
C ARG A 579 -14.64 -5.30 -38.10
N ALA A 580 -14.18 -4.05 -38.14
CA ALA A 580 -14.32 -3.10 -37.04
C ALA A 580 -15.77 -3.04 -36.49
N PRO A 581 -15.93 -3.01 -35.15
CA PRO A 581 -17.24 -2.82 -34.55
C PRO A 581 -17.76 -1.40 -34.84
N ALA A 582 -19.07 -1.20 -34.88
CA ALA A 582 -19.64 0.15 -35.04
C ALA A 582 -19.67 0.95 -33.73
N ALA A 583 -19.53 0.27 -32.59
CA ALA A 583 -19.64 0.82 -31.24
C ALA A 583 -18.27 1.04 -30.58
N ARG A 584 -18.21 1.97 -29.62
CA ARG A 584 -16.99 2.32 -28.85
C ARG A 584 -17.03 1.84 -27.39
N ASP A 585 -18.21 1.45 -26.91
CA ASP A 585 -18.44 0.92 -25.57
C ASP A 585 -18.29 -0.60 -25.51
N LEU A 586 -17.98 -1.12 -24.32
CA LEU A 586 -17.74 -2.55 -24.08
C LEU A 586 -18.87 -3.43 -24.63
N MET A 587 -20.13 -3.11 -24.32
CA MET A 587 -21.27 -3.98 -24.69
C MET A 587 -21.51 -4.00 -26.19
N GLY A 588 -21.35 -2.86 -26.87
CA GLY A 588 -21.43 -2.80 -28.32
C GLY A 588 -20.33 -3.62 -29.02
N VAL A 589 -19.09 -3.58 -28.50
CA VAL A 589 -17.99 -4.40 -29.01
C VAL A 589 -18.23 -5.89 -28.73
N VAL A 590 -18.66 -6.25 -27.52
CA VAL A 590 -19.01 -7.63 -27.14
C VAL A 590 -20.13 -8.17 -28.03
N ALA A 591 -21.20 -7.40 -28.24
CA ALA A 591 -22.33 -7.82 -29.07
C ALA A 591 -21.90 -8.10 -30.52
N HIS A 592 -21.02 -7.25 -31.07
CA HIS A 592 -20.47 -7.46 -32.41
C HIS A 592 -19.58 -8.71 -32.48
N VAL A 593 -18.67 -8.89 -31.52
CA VAL A 593 -17.75 -10.05 -31.47
C VAL A 593 -18.49 -11.36 -31.22
N ALA A 594 -19.53 -11.35 -30.38
CA ALA A 594 -20.36 -12.51 -30.09
C ALA A 594 -21.39 -12.84 -31.19
N GLY A 595 -21.49 -11.99 -32.23
CA GLY A 595 -22.41 -12.17 -33.36
C GLY A 595 -23.89 -11.88 -33.03
N LEU A 596 -24.13 -10.98 -32.08
CA LEU A 596 -25.46 -10.58 -31.62
C LEU A 596 -26.08 -9.41 -32.41
N THR A 597 -25.36 -8.85 -33.39
CA THR A 597 -25.68 -7.58 -34.07
C THR A 597 -26.67 -7.68 -35.24
N ASP A 598 -27.33 -8.81 -35.46
CA ASP A 598 -28.46 -8.92 -36.38
C ASP A 598 -29.72 -9.47 -35.67
N ALA A 599 -30.79 -8.66 -35.70
CA ALA A 599 -32.19 -8.93 -35.29
C ALA A 599 -32.58 -9.03 -33.79
N ALA A 600 -31.67 -9.00 -32.80
CA ALA A 600 -32.04 -9.21 -31.39
C ALA A 600 -31.74 -8.06 -30.39
N LEU A 601 -30.77 -7.18 -30.64
CA LEU A 601 -30.33 -6.12 -29.71
C LEU A 601 -30.14 -4.78 -30.44
N ASP A 602 -30.90 -3.75 -30.05
CA ASP A 602 -30.76 -2.39 -30.59
C ASP A 602 -29.67 -1.58 -29.87
N SER A 603 -29.24 -0.47 -30.49
CA SER A 603 -28.16 0.38 -29.97
C SER A 603 -28.49 1.02 -28.62
N LEU A 604 -29.76 1.35 -28.35
CA LEU A 604 -30.17 1.97 -27.10
C LEU A 604 -30.06 0.95 -25.96
N THR A 605 -30.50 -0.29 -26.18
CA THR A 605 -30.34 -1.39 -25.21
C THR A 605 -28.86 -1.61 -24.82
N LEU A 606 -27.95 -1.62 -25.80
CA LEU A 606 -26.51 -1.80 -25.54
C LEU A 606 -25.91 -0.63 -24.74
N VAL A 607 -26.27 0.61 -25.08
CA VAL A 607 -25.87 1.81 -24.33
C VAL A 607 -26.40 1.76 -22.90
N THR A 608 -27.67 1.41 -22.69
CA THR A 608 -28.26 1.23 -21.36
C THR A 608 -27.53 0.15 -20.55
N MET A 609 -27.09 -0.95 -21.16
CA MET A 609 -26.31 -1.97 -20.44
C MET A 609 -24.88 -1.51 -20.11
N SER A 610 -24.24 -0.76 -21.01
CA SER A 610 -22.87 -0.25 -20.86
C SER A 610 -22.74 0.83 -19.79
N HIS A 611 -23.73 1.72 -19.67
CA HIS A 611 -23.64 2.86 -18.76
C HIS A 611 -24.19 2.58 -17.36
N LEU A 612 -24.80 1.41 -17.14
CA LEU A 612 -25.50 1.01 -15.91
C LEU A 612 -26.28 2.19 -15.29
N PRO A 613 -27.36 2.65 -15.93
CA PRO A 613 -27.87 4.01 -15.77
C PRO A 613 -28.70 4.21 -14.48
N PHE A 614 -28.63 3.26 -13.55
CA PHE A 614 -29.29 3.30 -12.24
C PHE A 614 -28.36 3.87 -11.16
N GLY A 615 -27.51 4.81 -11.55
CA GLY A 615 -26.67 5.54 -10.59
C GLY A 615 -27.52 6.04 -9.42
N MET A 616 -27.06 5.72 -8.21
CA MET A 616 -27.68 6.15 -6.95
C MET A 616 -26.54 6.71 -6.13
N GLY A 617 -26.33 8.01 -6.26
CA GLY A 617 -25.19 8.71 -5.70
C GLY A 617 -25.58 9.59 -4.53
N HIS A 618 -24.70 9.70 -3.54
CA HIS A 618 -24.78 10.70 -2.49
C HIS A 618 -23.63 11.68 -2.77
N TYR A 619 -23.97 12.91 -3.12
CA TYR A 619 -23.02 13.96 -3.45
C TYR A 619 -23.15 15.06 -2.39
N SER A 620 -22.58 14.82 -1.21
CA SER A 620 -22.69 15.76 -0.08
C SER A 620 -21.57 16.82 -0.11
N PHE A 621 -21.85 17.97 0.50
CA PHE A 621 -20.94 19.12 0.56
C PHE A 621 -19.77 18.85 1.49
N GLY A 622 -18.66 18.31 0.97
CA GLY A 622 -17.40 18.14 1.69
C GLY A 622 -16.94 16.71 1.87
N MET A 623 -17.80 15.74 1.61
CA MET A 623 -17.45 14.34 1.48
C MET A 623 -18.41 13.74 0.46
N GLU A 624 -17.89 12.84 -0.38
CA GLU A 624 -18.62 11.95 -1.31
C GLU A 624 -18.65 12.40 -2.77
N GLY A 625 -17.65 11.92 -3.52
CA GLY A 625 -17.87 11.47 -4.89
C GLY A 625 -17.99 9.95 -4.84
N TYR A 626 -19.20 9.41 -4.76
CA TYR A 626 -19.36 7.97 -4.90
C TYR A 626 -19.33 7.61 -6.37
N PRO A 627 -18.34 6.82 -6.82
CA PRO A 627 -18.26 6.49 -8.21
C PRO A 627 -19.44 5.57 -8.55
N GLU A 628 -19.89 5.67 -9.80
CA GLU A 628 -20.86 4.78 -10.46
C GLU A 628 -20.39 3.30 -10.47
N SER A 629 -19.26 3.05 -9.82
CA SER A 629 -18.46 1.84 -9.76
C SER A 629 -18.97 0.74 -8.85
N TYR A 630 -20.03 0.98 -8.09
CA TYR A 630 -20.65 -0.03 -7.23
C TYR A 630 -21.75 -0.82 -7.96
N GLY A 631 -21.56 -1.01 -9.27
CA GLY A 631 -22.44 -1.78 -10.15
C GLY A 631 -22.18 -3.29 -10.09
N PRO A 632 -23.04 -4.11 -10.73
CA PRO A 632 -22.82 -5.55 -10.89
C PRO A 632 -21.46 -5.85 -11.56
N SER A 633 -20.84 -7.00 -11.24
CA SER A 633 -19.57 -7.41 -11.86
C SER A 633 -19.66 -7.45 -13.39
N PRO A 634 -18.56 -7.18 -14.11
CA PRO A 634 -18.54 -7.28 -15.58
C PRO A 634 -19.04 -8.65 -16.07
N GLY A 635 -18.67 -9.75 -15.41
CA GLY A 635 -19.16 -11.07 -15.79
C GLY A 635 -20.67 -11.27 -15.54
N ARG A 636 -21.26 -10.56 -14.58
CA ARG A 636 -22.71 -10.55 -14.39
C ARG A 636 -23.45 -9.83 -15.52
N ILE A 637 -22.90 -8.77 -16.07
CA ILE A 637 -23.45 -8.05 -17.22
C ILE A 637 -23.30 -8.90 -18.50
N LEU A 638 -22.13 -9.54 -18.68
CA LEU A 638 -21.88 -10.45 -19.81
C LEU A 638 -22.78 -11.69 -19.77
N ASN A 639 -23.07 -12.22 -18.59
CA ASN A 639 -24.04 -13.31 -18.40
C ASN A 639 -25.44 -12.98 -18.97
N TRP A 640 -25.90 -11.71 -18.91
CA TRP A 640 -27.21 -11.35 -19.49
C TRP A 640 -27.26 -11.42 -21.01
N LEU A 641 -26.11 -11.27 -21.68
CA LEU A 641 -26.02 -11.49 -23.13
C LEU A 641 -26.00 -12.98 -23.51
N GLY A 642 -26.03 -13.88 -22.53
CA GLY A 642 -25.95 -15.33 -22.76
C GLY A 642 -24.68 -15.76 -23.48
N VAL A 643 -23.62 -14.95 -23.39
CA VAL A 643 -22.30 -15.26 -23.93
C VAL A 643 -21.46 -15.93 -22.85
N LYS A 644 -20.65 -16.91 -23.25
CA LYS A 644 -19.54 -17.34 -22.39
C LYS A 644 -18.45 -16.27 -22.47
N TYR A 645 -17.80 -16.00 -21.35
CA TYR A 645 -16.78 -14.96 -21.24
C TYR A 645 -15.60 -15.38 -20.37
N ALA A 646 -14.53 -14.60 -20.47
CA ALA A 646 -13.47 -14.52 -19.50
C ALA A 646 -13.09 -13.06 -19.31
N VAL A 647 -13.00 -12.63 -18.06
CA VAL A 647 -12.58 -11.29 -17.66
C VAL A 647 -11.37 -11.46 -16.75
N ASP A 648 -10.24 -10.89 -17.15
CA ASP A 648 -9.01 -10.88 -16.35
C ASP A 648 -8.59 -9.42 -16.11
N SER A 649 -8.46 -9.02 -14.85
CA SER A 649 -8.14 -7.67 -14.42
C SER A 649 -6.96 -7.64 -13.45
N GLY A 650 -6.32 -6.48 -13.28
CA GLY A 650 -5.25 -6.30 -12.29
C GLY A 650 -3.92 -6.95 -12.65
N ASN A 651 -3.73 -7.35 -13.91
CA ASN A 651 -2.51 -7.96 -14.42
C ASN A 651 -1.51 -6.91 -14.95
N SER A 652 -0.23 -7.26 -14.95
CA SER A 652 0.81 -6.43 -15.58
C SER A 652 0.59 -6.34 -17.10
N GLN A 653 1.15 -5.31 -17.75
CA GLN A 653 1.05 -5.18 -19.22
C GLN A 653 1.62 -6.41 -19.95
N ARG A 654 2.69 -7.01 -19.40
CA ARG A 654 3.30 -8.24 -19.94
C ARG A 654 2.31 -9.42 -19.87
N GLU A 655 1.67 -9.62 -18.72
CA GLU A 655 0.69 -10.69 -18.52
C GLU A 655 -0.57 -10.51 -19.38
N ILE A 656 -1.04 -9.27 -19.57
CA ILE A 656 -2.16 -8.99 -20.48
C ILE A 656 -1.79 -9.28 -21.93
N GLY A 657 -0.57 -8.95 -22.37
CA GLY A 657 -0.10 -9.26 -23.72
C GLY A 657 -0.09 -10.76 -23.99
N LYS A 658 0.44 -11.55 -23.05
CA LYS A 658 0.40 -13.00 -23.16
C LYS A 658 -1.04 -13.55 -23.17
N LEU A 659 -1.95 -13.00 -22.34
CA LEU A 659 -3.38 -13.39 -22.33
C LEU A 659 -4.05 -13.09 -23.67
N ALA A 660 -3.73 -11.95 -24.29
CA ALA A 660 -4.27 -11.58 -25.59
C ALA A 660 -3.84 -12.54 -26.70
N ARG A 661 -2.56 -12.96 -26.73
CA ARG A 661 -2.09 -14.00 -27.68
C ARG A 661 -2.80 -15.32 -27.44
N GLY A 662 -2.83 -15.73 -26.19
CA GLY A 662 -3.43 -16.99 -25.80
C GLY A 662 -4.91 -17.12 -26.18
N TRP A 663 -5.69 -16.06 -25.96
CA TRP A 663 -7.08 -16.04 -26.39
C TRP A 663 -7.21 -16.09 -27.91
N LEU A 664 -6.36 -15.38 -28.66
CA LEU A 664 -6.31 -15.47 -30.12
C LEU A 664 -6.00 -16.87 -30.62
N ASP A 665 -5.05 -17.55 -29.99
CA ASP A 665 -4.64 -18.90 -30.38
C ASP A 665 -5.75 -19.93 -30.11
N LEU A 666 -6.55 -19.72 -29.07
CA LEU A 666 -7.76 -20.51 -28.80
C LEU A 666 -8.95 -20.17 -29.71
N GLY A 667 -8.78 -19.23 -30.64
CA GLY A 667 -9.82 -18.81 -31.58
C GLY A 667 -10.80 -17.77 -31.02
N TYR A 668 -10.46 -17.13 -29.91
CA TYR A 668 -11.21 -16.03 -29.33
C TYR A 668 -10.62 -14.68 -29.73
N LEU A 669 -11.46 -13.64 -29.76
CA LEU A 669 -11.03 -12.27 -30.05
C LEU A 669 -11.03 -11.47 -28.73
N PRO A 670 -9.86 -11.23 -28.11
CA PRO A 670 -9.79 -10.49 -26.86
C PRO A 670 -10.07 -9.01 -27.08
N LEU A 671 -10.70 -8.40 -26.07
CA LEU A 671 -11.13 -7.02 -26.03
C LEU A 671 -10.31 -6.26 -24.99
N ILE A 672 -9.78 -5.11 -25.37
CA ILE A 672 -8.97 -4.23 -24.52
C ILE A 672 -9.48 -2.80 -24.71
N ASP A 673 -9.37 -1.98 -23.66
CA ASP A 673 -9.70 -0.56 -23.69
C ASP A 673 -8.44 0.30 -23.83
N ASN A 674 -8.49 1.27 -24.76
CA ASN A 674 -7.44 2.25 -25.02
C ASN A 674 -8.07 3.58 -25.46
N GLN A 675 -8.69 4.30 -24.52
CA GLN A 675 -9.59 5.45 -24.75
C GLN A 675 -10.92 5.10 -25.47
N ALA A 676 -11.01 3.92 -26.08
CA ALA A 676 -12.21 3.25 -26.54
C ALA A 676 -12.02 1.73 -26.47
N TRP A 677 -13.10 0.96 -26.31
CA TRP A 677 -13.04 -0.49 -26.39
C TRP A 677 -12.80 -0.95 -27.83
N GLY A 678 -11.90 -1.92 -27.99
CA GLY A 678 -11.58 -2.49 -29.29
C GLY A 678 -11.10 -3.93 -29.20
N VAL A 679 -10.93 -4.53 -30.37
CA VAL A 679 -10.62 -5.94 -30.55
C VAL A 679 -9.17 -6.11 -30.91
N VAL A 680 -8.48 -6.98 -30.18
CA VAL A 680 -7.18 -7.49 -30.61
C VAL A 680 -7.44 -8.60 -31.61
N SER A 681 -7.09 -8.37 -32.87
CA SER A 681 -7.35 -9.29 -33.98
C SER A 681 -6.09 -10.02 -34.46
N GLY A 682 -4.92 -9.68 -33.92
CA GLY A 682 -3.67 -10.33 -34.29
C GLY A 682 -2.48 -9.88 -33.44
N TYR A 683 -1.37 -10.59 -33.58
CA TYR A 683 -0.07 -10.27 -32.96
C TYR A 683 1.09 -10.61 -33.91
N LYS A 684 2.26 -10.01 -33.69
CA LYS A 684 3.53 -10.35 -34.37
C LYS A 684 4.74 -10.07 -33.46
N GLU A 685 5.93 -10.49 -33.90
CA GLU A 685 7.21 -10.28 -33.21
C GLU A 685 7.40 -8.85 -32.66
N GLY A 686 7.96 -8.74 -31.44
CA GLY A 686 8.19 -7.46 -30.75
C GLY A 686 6.99 -6.90 -29.97
N ASP A 687 6.09 -7.75 -29.46
CA ASP A 687 4.92 -7.37 -28.67
C ASP A 687 3.97 -6.38 -29.37
N LEU A 688 3.88 -6.50 -30.70
CA LEU A 688 2.97 -5.72 -31.53
C LEU A 688 1.65 -6.47 -31.71
N PHE A 689 0.55 -5.82 -31.32
CA PHE A 689 -0.82 -6.32 -31.45
C PHE A 689 -1.59 -5.51 -32.48
N HIS A 690 -2.43 -6.16 -33.27
CA HIS A 690 -3.33 -5.51 -34.21
C HIS A 690 -4.65 -5.18 -33.53
N PHE A 691 -4.81 -3.92 -33.16
CA PHE A 691 -5.98 -3.40 -32.45
C PHE A 691 -6.98 -2.77 -33.42
N VAL A 692 -8.26 -3.10 -33.27
CA VAL A 692 -9.35 -2.67 -34.14
C VAL A 692 -10.52 -2.16 -33.29
N SER A 693 -10.77 -0.85 -33.30
CA SER A 693 -11.93 -0.16 -32.73
C SER A 693 -12.85 0.40 -33.83
N ALA A 694 -13.91 1.11 -33.45
CA ALA A 694 -14.84 1.72 -34.40
C ALA A 694 -14.24 2.80 -35.33
N ASP A 695 -13.17 3.45 -34.89
CA ASP A 695 -12.53 4.58 -35.57
C ASP A 695 -11.07 4.33 -35.94
N THR A 696 -10.44 3.30 -35.37
CA THR A 696 -9.00 3.06 -35.49
C THR A 696 -8.73 1.58 -35.74
N ALA A 697 -7.88 1.28 -36.73
CA ALA A 697 -7.34 -0.06 -36.93
C ALA A 697 -5.82 0.07 -37.17
N ALA A 698 -5.02 -0.41 -36.23
CA ALA A 698 -3.57 -0.20 -36.26
C ALA A 698 -2.80 -1.31 -35.53
N TRP A 699 -1.55 -1.49 -35.93
CA TRP A 699 -0.56 -2.24 -35.15
C TRP A 699 0.00 -1.35 -34.06
N MET A 700 -0.05 -1.80 -32.81
CA MET A 700 0.35 -1.05 -31.63
C MET A 700 1.17 -1.92 -30.70
N GLU A 701 2.15 -1.33 -30.01
CA GLU A 701 2.90 -2.04 -28.97
C GLU A 701 2.05 -2.24 -27.74
N MET A 702 2.22 -3.36 -27.03
CA MET A 702 1.41 -3.66 -25.84
C MET A 702 1.43 -2.54 -24.79
N ARG A 703 2.57 -1.85 -24.62
CA ARG A 703 2.73 -0.73 -23.69
C ARG A 703 1.88 0.51 -24.01
N SER A 704 1.42 0.65 -25.26
CA SER A 704 0.56 1.74 -25.71
C SER A 704 -0.92 1.38 -25.74
N LEU A 705 -1.26 0.13 -25.39
CA LEU A 705 -2.63 -0.32 -25.15
C LEU A 705 -2.86 -0.24 -23.64
N GLY A 706 -3.56 0.80 -23.17
CA GLY A 706 -3.64 1.05 -21.72
C GLY A 706 -4.91 1.74 -21.23
N TRP A 707 -5.20 1.39 -19.97
CA TRP A 707 -6.15 1.96 -19.01
C TRP A 707 -7.63 1.61 -19.25
N SER A 708 -8.07 0.48 -18.68
CA SER A 708 -9.49 0.10 -18.74
C SER A 708 -10.36 0.97 -17.84
N ARG A 709 -11.43 1.51 -18.44
CA ARG A 709 -12.60 2.09 -17.76
C ARG A 709 -13.72 1.05 -17.81
N LEU A 710 -13.75 0.15 -16.83
CA LEU A 710 -14.97 -0.62 -16.59
C LEU A 710 -15.99 0.28 -15.86
N PRO A 711 -17.30 0.17 -16.18
CA PRO A 711 -18.35 0.71 -15.31
C PRO A 711 -18.23 -0.03 -13.98
N GLY A 712 -17.64 0.61 -12.97
CA GLY A 712 -17.09 -0.20 -11.87
C GLY A 712 -15.76 0.24 -11.30
N ASN A 713 -14.97 1.01 -12.05
CA ASN A 713 -13.55 1.08 -11.75
C ASN A 713 -12.98 2.44 -12.17
N ARG A 714 -12.60 3.27 -11.20
CA ARG A 714 -11.66 4.37 -11.46
C ARG A 714 -10.26 3.88 -11.11
N TRP A 715 -9.28 4.39 -11.86
CA TRP A 715 -7.83 4.18 -11.68
C TRP A 715 -7.29 2.89 -12.30
N GLY A 716 -6.94 2.98 -13.58
CA GLY A 716 -5.75 2.32 -14.14
C GLY A 716 -5.53 0.81 -13.98
N VAL A 717 -6.59 0.01 -13.87
CA VAL A 717 -6.50 -1.45 -13.88
C VAL A 717 -6.45 -1.94 -15.33
N ASN A 718 -5.45 -2.75 -15.69
CA ASN A 718 -5.45 -3.41 -17.00
C ASN A 718 -6.48 -4.54 -16.98
N THR A 719 -7.45 -4.49 -17.90
CA THR A 719 -8.50 -5.51 -18.05
C THR A 719 -8.50 -6.04 -19.48
N ILE A 720 -8.62 -7.35 -19.62
CA ILE A 720 -8.84 -8.04 -20.90
C ILE A 720 -10.11 -8.88 -20.80
N VAL A 721 -10.94 -8.81 -21.84
CA VAL A 721 -12.20 -9.57 -21.93
C VAL A 721 -12.15 -10.48 -23.16
N ALA A 722 -12.47 -11.76 -23.03
CA ALA A 722 -12.69 -12.65 -24.16
C ALA A 722 -14.11 -13.19 -24.11
N VAL A 723 -14.78 -13.34 -25.27
CA VAL A 723 -16.16 -13.83 -25.35
C VAL A 723 -16.33 -14.85 -26.46
N SER A 724 -17.22 -15.83 -26.28
CA SER A 724 -17.61 -16.75 -27.35
C SER A 724 -18.75 -16.18 -28.20
N LYS A 725 -18.98 -16.79 -29.36
CA LYS A 725 -20.27 -16.63 -30.06
C LYS A 725 -21.42 -17.01 -29.13
N SER A 726 -22.50 -16.24 -29.18
CA SER A 726 -23.68 -16.52 -28.36
C SER A 726 -24.35 -17.83 -28.79
N GLN A 727 -24.85 -18.61 -27.81
CA GLN A 727 -25.61 -19.84 -28.04
C GLN A 727 -27.11 -19.68 -27.73
N THR A 728 -27.54 -18.50 -27.29
CA THR A 728 -28.90 -18.24 -26.80
C THR A 728 -29.61 -17.23 -27.68
N ASN A 729 -30.87 -17.51 -28.02
CA ASN A 729 -31.78 -16.49 -28.52
C ASN A 729 -32.18 -15.61 -27.32
N LEU A 730 -31.54 -14.45 -27.17
CA LEU A 730 -32.00 -13.45 -26.22
C LEU A 730 -33.35 -12.92 -26.69
N ASP A 731 -34.38 -13.07 -25.84
CA ASP A 731 -35.65 -12.41 -26.09
C ASP A 731 -35.65 -11.02 -25.44
N ALA A 732 -36.15 -10.03 -26.18
CA ALA A 732 -36.14 -8.63 -25.73
C ALA A 732 -36.92 -8.41 -24.43
N SER A 733 -37.94 -9.25 -24.15
CA SER A 733 -38.76 -9.11 -22.93
C SER A 733 -38.00 -9.56 -21.67
N SER A 734 -37.19 -10.61 -21.77
CA SER A 734 -36.37 -11.16 -20.68
C SER A 734 -35.18 -10.24 -20.37
N LEU A 735 -34.66 -9.54 -21.38
CA LEU A 735 -33.64 -8.51 -21.18
C LEU A 735 -34.21 -7.31 -20.39
N VAL A 736 -35.43 -6.87 -20.72
CA VAL A 736 -36.13 -5.82 -19.96
C VAL A 736 -36.33 -6.24 -18.49
N ASP A 737 -36.74 -7.50 -18.25
CA ASP A 737 -36.91 -8.01 -16.88
C ASP A 737 -35.58 -8.10 -16.12
N SER A 738 -34.49 -8.47 -16.80
CA SER A 738 -33.14 -8.54 -16.21
C SER A 738 -32.63 -7.15 -15.83
N ILE A 739 -32.76 -6.18 -16.74
CA ILE A 739 -32.37 -4.78 -16.51
C ILE A 739 -33.21 -4.17 -15.37
N ALA A 740 -34.52 -4.44 -15.33
CA ALA A 740 -35.39 -4.01 -14.25
C ALA A 740 -35.00 -4.64 -12.89
N ALA A 741 -34.67 -5.93 -12.88
CA ALA A 741 -34.26 -6.63 -11.65
C ALA A 741 -32.97 -6.03 -11.07
N VAL A 742 -32.03 -5.64 -11.92
CA VAL A 742 -30.76 -5.02 -11.53
C VAL A 742 -30.98 -3.64 -10.96
N ALA A 743 -31.80 -2.82 -11.62
CA ALA A 743 -32.16 -1.51 -11.09
C ALA A 743 -32.73 -1.61 -9.67
N VAL A 744 -33.60 -2.61 -9.44
CA VAL A 744 -34.22 -2.87 -8.14
C VAL A 744 -33.24 -3.44 -7.12
N GLU A 745 -32.32 -4.31 -7.53
CA GLU A 745 -31.27 -4.85 -6.67
C GLU A 745 -30.32 -3.75 -6.19
N MET A 746 -29.83 -2.91 -7.12
CA MET A 746 -29.00 -1.75 -6.79
C MET A 746 -29.74 -0.80 -5.84
N ALA A 747 -31.04 -0.62 -6.04
CA ALA A 747 -31.88 0.23 -5.18
C ALA A 747 -32.00 -0.28 -3.75
N ARG A 748 -31.80 -1.58 -3.52
CA ARG A 748 -31.95 -2.23 -2.20
C ARG A 748 -30.65 -2.33 -1.41
N LEU A 749 -29.50 -1.97 -1.99
CA LEU A 749 -28.21 -2.05 -1.30
C LEU A 749 -28.21 -1.12 -0.08
N PRO A 750 -27.99 -1.62 1.16
CA PRO A 750 -28.21 -0.81 2.37
C PRO A 750 -26.99 0.03 2.76
N PHE A 751 -25.84 -0.61 2.99
CA PHE A 751 -24.56 0.00 3.36
C PHE A 751 -23.42 -0.89 2.86
N ASN A 752 -22.31 -0.27 2.45
CA ASN A 752 -21.07 -0.96 2.10
C ASN A 752 -19.99 -0.70 3.15
N LEU A 753 -19.16 -1.71 3.43
CA LEU A 753 -17.99 -1.60 4.31
C LEU A 753 -16.76 -1.38 3.42
N GLU A 754 -16.27 -0.16 3.37
CA GLU A 754 -15.05 0.16 2.66
C GLU A 754 -13.85 0.07 3.60
N PRO A 755 -12.84 -0.77 3.31
CA PRO A 755 -11.58 -0.71 4.01
C PRO A 755 -10.94 0.65 3.75
N ASN A 756 -10.71 1.42 4.81
CA ASN A 756 -9.90 2.62 4.76
C ASN A 756 -8.70 2.46 5.71
N ALA A 757 -7.83 3.47 5.76
CA ALA A 757 -6.64 3.46 6.61
C ALA A 757 -6.92 3.22 8.12
N TRP A 758 -8.20 3.29 8.54
CA TRP A 758 -8.62 3.38 9.94
C TRP A 758 -9.59 2.27 10.41
N GLY A 759 -9.67 1.15 9.68
CA GLY A 759 -10.41 -0.04 10.16
C GLY A 759 -11.82 -0.23 9.58
N ALA A 760 -12.12 0.44 8.46
CA ALA A 760 -13.33 0.44 7.65
C ALA A 760 -14.32 1.60 7.90
N ARG A 761 -14.77 2.27 6.83
CA ARG A 761 -15.87 3.26 6.81
C ARG A 761 -17.16 2.54 6.36
N ARG A 762 -18.30 2.93 6.94
CA ARG A 762 -19.64 2.51 6.45
C ARG A 762 -20.18 3.62 5.55
N ALA A 763 -20.48 3.29 4.30
CA ALA A 763 -21.07 4.22 3.32
C ALA A 763 -22.46 3.73 2.91
N TRP A 764 -23.41 4.65 2.73
CA TRP A 764 -24.75 4.33 2.25
C TRP A 764 -24.71 4.01 0.75
N THR A 765 -25.57 3.10 0.30
CA THR A 765 -25.71 2.73 -1.11
C THR A 765 -27.18 2.72 -1.53
N GLY A 766 -27.46 2.64 -2.83
CA GLY A 766 -28.82 2.49 -3.35
C GLY A 766 -29.77 3.62 -2.93
N LEU A 767 -31.04 3.29 -2.68
CA LEU A 767 -32.04 4.28 -2.25
C LEU A 767 -31.78 4.85 -0.85
N ALA A 768 -30.99 4.17 -0.02
CA ALA A 768 -30.63 4.67 1.29
C ALA A 768 -29.65 5.85 1.19
N ALA A 769 -28.72 5.81 0.23
CA ALA A 769 -27.84 6.94 -0.10
C ALA A 769 -28.63 8.14 -0.63
N TRP A 770 -29.64 7.87 -1.48
CA TRP A 770 -30.51 8.89 -2.06
C TRP A 770 -31.32 9.64 -0.99
N ASP A 771 -31.88 8.91 -0.03
CA ASP A 771 -32.58 9.50 1.12
C ASP A 771 -31.63 10.31 2.01
N ARG A 772 -30.40 9.84 2.22
CA ARG A 772 -29.38 10.59 2.98
C ARG A 772 -29.01 11.89 2.27
N TRP A 773 -28.84 11.86 0.96
CA TRP A 773 -28.52 13.06 0.19
C TRP A 773 -29.61 14.12 0.30
N VAL A 774 -30.89 13.73 0.18
CA VAL A 774 -32.01 14.66 0.37
C VAL A 774 -31.96 15.36 1.73
N VAL A 775 -31.66 14.61 2.80
CA VAL A 775 -31.52 15.17 4.16
C VAL A 775 -30.35 16.16 4.24
N ASP A 776 -29.17 15.79 3.77
CA ASP A 776 -28.00 16.67 3.83
C ASP A 776 -28.15 17.90 2.93
N TRP A 777 -28.81 17.75 1.79
CA TRP A 777 -29.10 18.79 0.82
C TRP A 777 -30.07 19.82 1.38
N GLU A 778 -31.21 19.39 1.91
CA GLU A 778 -32.24 20.32 2.42
C GLU A 778 -31.86 21.00 3.74
N ARG A 779 -30.86 20.47 4.46
CA ARG A 779 -30.28 21.12 5.63
C ARG A 779 -29.36 22.30 5.28
N GLN A 780 -28.98 22.49 4.02
CA GLN A 780 -28.17 23.64 3.62
C GLN A 780 -28.99 24.95 3.63
N PRO A 781 -28.34 26.11 3.84
CA PRO A 781 -29.04 27.40 3.87
C PRO A 781 -29.70 27.81 2.55
N TRP A 782 -29.15 27.39 1.40
CA TRP A 782 -29.63 27.74 0.05
C TRP A 782 -29.86 29.23 -0.20
N THR A 783 -29.09 30.09 0.48
CA THR A 783 -29.11 31.53 0.26
C THR A 783 -28.01 31.93 -0.73
N ALA A 784 -28.26 33.02 -1.45
CA ALA A 784 -27.28 33.56 -2.39
C ALA A 784 -25.99 34.06 -1.70
N SER A 785 -26.05 34.38 -0.40
CA SER A 785 -24.86 34.72 0.40
C SER A 785 -24.04 33.48 0.75
N TRP A 786 -24.72 32.39 1.17
CA TRP A 786 -24.06 31.12 1.50
C TRP A 786 -23.38 30.52 0.26
N ALA A 787 -24.05 30.50 -0.89
CA ALA A 787 -23.49 29.96 -2.13
C ALA A 787 -22.29 30.77 -2.69
N ARG A 788 -22.06 31.98 -2.16
CA ARG A 788 -20.92 32.84 -2.53
C ARG A 788 -19.70 32.68 -1.61
N GLU A 789 -19.86 31.99 -0.48
CA GLU A 789 -18.74 31.65 0.38
C GLU A 789 -17.79 30.71 -0.39
N GLU A 790 -16.49 30.82 -0.10
CA GLU A 790 -15.42 30.12 -0.85
C GLU A 790 -15.64 28.62 -0.90
N TRP A 791 -15.94 28.01 0.26
CA TRP A 791 -16.10 26.57 0.38
C TRP A 791 -17.38 26.04 -0.29
N PRO A 792 -18.61 26.57 -0.04
CA PRO A 792 -19.81 26.10 -0.74
C PRO A 792 -19.71 26.27 -2.27
N ARG A 793 -19.12 27.38 -2.73
CA ARG A 793 -19.00 27.69 -4.17
C ARG A 793 -18.13 26.69 -4.91
N ASP A 794 -16.97 26.36 -4.34
CA ASP A 794 -16.05 25.34 -4.87
C ASP A 794 -16.74 23.97 -4.98
N ARG A 795 -17.50 23.57 -3.97
CA ARG A 795 -18.23 22.30 -3.98
C ARG A 795 -19.36 22.27 -4.99
N LEU A 796 -20.17 23.33 -5.07
CA LEU A 796 -21.25 23.43 -6.06
C LEU A 796 -20.70 23.40 -7.49
N GLU A 797 -19.54 24.02 -7.75
CA GLU A 797 -18.86 23.96 -9.06
C GLU A 797 -18.45 22.52 -9.38
N SER A 798 -17.73 21.87 -8.45
CA SER A 798 -17.25 20.50 -8.62
C SER A 798 -18.37 19.49 -8.88
N MET A 799 -19.56 19.71 -8.32
CA MET A 799 -20.72 18.82 -8.52
C MET A 799 -21.34 18.92 -9.91
N ARG A 800 -21.10 20.01 -10.64
CA ARG A 800 -21.79 20.28 -11.90
C ARG A 800 -21.53 19.21 -12.97
N ASP A 801 -20.28 18.79 -13.13
CA ASP A 801 -19.89 17.80 -14.15
C ASP A 801 -20.47 16.40 -13.82
N ASP A 802 -20.64 16.08 -12.54
CA ASP A 802 -21.27 14.83 -12.10
C ASP A 802 -22.80 14.85 -12.30
N LEU A 803 -23.45 16.01 -12.16
CA LEU A 803 -24.87 16.19 -12.42
C LEU A 803 -25.21 16.01 -13.90
N GLU A 804 -24.35 16.49 -14.81
CA GLU A 804 -24.48 16.26 -16.25
C GLU A 804 -24.47 14.77 -16.58
N SER A 805 -23.44 14.04 -16.12
CA SER A 805 -23.34 12.58 -16.31
C SER A 805 -24.57 11.85 -15.75
N PHE A 806 -25.05 12.28 -14.57
CA PHE A 806 -26.19 11.66 -13.93
C PHE A 806 -27.51 11.92 -14.69
N ALA A 807 -27.70 13.13 -15.23
CA ALA A 807 -28.83 13.46 -16.08
C ALA A 807 -28.86 12.61 -17.35
N GLU A 808 -27.73 12.49 -18.06
CA GLU A 808 -27.62 11.70 -19.30
C GLU A 808 -28.01 10.22 -19.09
N LYS A 809 -27.65 9.66 -17.94
CA LYS A 809 -28.02 8.29 -17.57
C LYS A 809 -29.51 8.14 -17.30
N ALA A 810 -30.10 9.10 -16.59
CA ALA A 810 -31.54 9.11 -16.34
C ALA A 810 -32.33 9.24 -17.65
N GLU A 811 -31.90 10.12 -18.56
CA GLU A 811 -32.47 10.29 -19.90
C GLU A 811 -32.34 9.01 -20.75
N THR A 812 -31.18 8.35 -20.71
CA THR A 812 -30.94 7.07 -21.39
C THR A 812 -31.86 5.97 -20.84
N SER A 813 -32.06 5.89 -19.52
CA SER A 813 -33.01 4.97 -18.89
C SER A 813 -34.44 5.25 -19.33
N ALA A 814 -34.82 6.53 -19.38
CA ALA A 814 -36.16 6.96 -19.77
C ALA A 814 -36.48 6.50 -21.20
N ALA A 815 -35.58 6.80 -22.14
CA ALA A 815 -35.70 6.40 -23.54
C ALA A 815 -35.79 4.87 -23.68
N TYR A 816 -34.96 4.12 -22.93
CA TYR A 816 -34.98 2.66 -22.95
C TYR A 816 -36.33 2.08 -22.49
N PHE A 817 -36.85 2.52 -21.35
CA PHE A 817 -38.12 2.01 -20.83
C PHE A 817 -39.32 2.47 -21.66
N GLU A 818 -39.23 3.63 -22.32
CA GLU A 818 -40.26 4.08 -23.28
C GLU A 818 -40.32 3.13 -24.50
N LEU A 819 -39.15 2.79 -25.07
CA LEU A 819 -39.05 1.82 -26.16
C LEU A 819 -39.60 0.45 -25.72
N ALA A 820 -39.18 -0.04 -24.56
CA ALA A 820 -39.65 -1.31 -24.01
C ALA A 820 -41.18 -1.33 -23.76
N ALA A 821 -41.75 -0.20 -23.31
CA ALA A 821 -43.19 -0.06 -23.12
C ALA A 821 -43.94 -0.14 -24.46
N SER A 822 -43.42 0.49 -25.51
CA SER A 822 -44.03 0.48 -26.85
C SER A 822 -44.15 -0.93 -27.45
N GLN A 823 -43.27 -1.84 -26.99
CA GLN A 823 -43.19 -3.24 -27.44
C GLN A 823 -43.89 -4.24 -26.49
N SER A 824 -44.48 -3.77 -25.39
CA SER A 824 -45.05 -4.63 -24.33
C SER A 824 -46.58 -4.71 -24.35
N SER A 825 -47.14 -5.72 -23.67
CA SER A 825 -48.58 -5.91 -23.42
C SER A 825 -49.17 -4.83 -22.48
N ASP A 826 -50.50 -4.68 -22.42
CA ASP A 826 -51.15 -3.54 -21.75
C ASP A 826 -50.77 -3.34 -20.28
N ASP A 827 -50.57 -4.40 -19.49
CA ASP A 827 -50.21 -4.27 -18.07
C ASP A 827 -48.72 -4.03 -17.85
N ARG A 828 -47.83 -4.64 -18.66
CA ARG A 828 -46.38 -4.37 -18.65
C ARG A 828 -46.09 -2.97 -19.17
N ARG A 829 -46.78 -2.54 -20.23
CA ARG A 829 -46.68 -1.21 -20.83
C ARG A 829 -46.92 -0.12 -19.79
N LYS A 830 -47.96 -0.24 -18.95
CA LYS A 830 -48.24 0.74 -17.88
C LYS A 830 -47.07 0.88 -16.89
N LEU A 831 -46.47 -0.22 -16.47
CA LEU A 831 -45.35 -0.21 -15.52
C LEU A 831 -44.08 0.38 -16.16
N LEU A 832 -43.76 -0.02 -17.39
CA LEU A 832 -42.59 0.46 -18.12
C LEU A 832 -42.72 1.94 -18.51
N SER A 833 -43.90 2.39 -18.95
CA SER A 833 -44.16 3.81 -19.20
C SER A 833 -44.00 4.66 -17.95
N LYS A 834 -44.41 4.13 -16.79
CA LYS A 834 -44.21 4.82 -15.50
C LYS A 834 -42.74 4.87 -15.08
N ALA A 835 -41.97 3.83 -15.39
CA ALA A 835 -40.52 3.85 -15.20
C ALA A 835 -39.87 4.90 -16.10
N ALA A 836 -40.24 4.95 -17.38
CA ALA A 836 -39.76 5.94 -18.33
C ALA A 836 -40.04 7.37 -17.88
N GLU A 837 -41.29 7.67 -17.49
CA GLU A 837 -41.70 8.98 -16.96
C GLU A 837 -40.85 9.40 -15.76
N GLY A 838 -40.70 8.52 -14.76
CA GLY A 838 -39.95 8.85 -13.55
C GLY A 838 -38.46 9.09 -13.81
N PHE A 839 -37.80 8.29 -14.66
CA PHE A 839 -36.40 8.55 -15.05
C PHE A 839 -36.26 9.81 -15.91
N GLY A 840 -37.21 10.09 -16.79
CA GLY A 840 -37.21 11.32 -17.59
C GLY A 840 -37.29 12.56 -16.70
N THR A 841 -38.18 12.55 -15.71
CA THR A 841 -38.28 13.62 -14.70
C THR A 841 -36.98 13.79 -13.90
N VAL A 842 -36.26 12.71 -13.58
CA VAL A 842 -34.94 12.80 -12.94
C VAL A 842 -33.95 13.55 -13.84
N GLY A 843 -33.85 13.18 -15.12
CA GLY A 843 -32.98 13.85 -16.08
C GLY A 843 -33.27 15.35 -16.18
N GLU A 844 -34.54 15.71 -16.36
CA GLU A 844 -34.99 17.11 -16.41
C GLU A 844 -34.60 17.90 -15.15
N LEU A 845 -34.81 17.33 -13.96
CA LEU A 845 -34.49 17.98 -12.69
C LEU A 845 -32.99 18.11 -12.44
N MET A 846 -32.18 17.12 -12.87
CA MET A 846 -30.73 17.18 -12.76
C MET A 846 -30.12 18.20 -13.73
N ARG A 847 -30.66 18.32 -14.96
CA ARG A 847 -30.30 19.41 -15.88
C ARG A 847 -30.69 20.77 -15.32
N GLU A 848 -31.87 20.91 -14.73
CA GLU A 848 -32.26 22.16 -14.05
C GLU A 848 -31.26 22.49 -12.93
N LEU A 849 -30.91 21.50 -12.10
CA LEU A 849 -29.97 21.68 -11.01
C LEU A 849 -28.56 22.08 -11.50
N GLU A 850 -28.04 21.42 -12.53
CA GLU A 850 -26.78 21.72 -13.21
C GLU A 850 -26.72 23.20 -13.66
N THR A 851 -27.82 23.74 -14.20
CA THR A 851 -27.86 25.14 -14.64
C THR A 851 -27.79 26.16 -13.50
N LEU A 852 -28.10 25.75 -12.26
CA LEU A 852 -28.02 26.59 -11.07
C LEU A 852 -26.62 26.55 -10.42
N MET A 853 -25.81 25.53 -10.72
CA MET A 853 -24.45 25.40 -10.16
C MET A 853 -23.51 26.49 -10.71
N PRO A 854 -22.56 27.00 -9.92
CA PRO A 854 -21.60 28.01 -10.35
C PRO A 854 -20.65 27.47 -11.41
N GLN A 855 -20.09 28.37 -12.20
CA GLN A 855 -19.13 28.01 -13.25
C GLN A 855 -17.66 28.06 -12.83
N SER A 856 -17.36 28.78 -11.74
CA SER A 856 -16.02 28.93 -11.21
C SER A 856 -16.07 29.01 -9.69
N SER A 857 -15.17 28.28 -9.05
CA SER A 857 -14.89 28.29 -7.61
C SER A 857 -14.33 29.63 -7.12
N ALA A 858 -13.67 30.41 -7.98
CA ALA A 858 -13.01 31.67 -7.62
C ALA A 858 -13.07 32.75 -8.72
N GLY A 859 -12.80 34.00 -8.36
CA GLY A 859 -12.67 35.14 -9.29
C GLY A 859 -13.85 36.13 -9.31
N GLU A 860 -13.75 37.16 -10.16
CA GLU A 860 -14.82 38.15 -10.34
C GLU A 860 -16.10 37.50 -10.91
N GLU A 861 -17.25 37.79 -10.29
CA GLU A 861 -18.55 37.29 -10.75
C GLU A 861 -18.94 37.92 -12.10
N SER A 862 -19.02 37.11 -13.15
CA SER A 862 -19.68 37.50 -14.40
C SER A 862 -21.18 37.75 -14.18
N ASP A 863 -21.85 38.41 -15.12
CA ASP A 863 -23.31 38.62 -15.05
C ASP A 863 -24.08 37.29 -15.08
N GLU A 864 -23.57 36.29 -15.81
CA GLU A 864 -24.14 34.93 -15.87
C GLU A 864 -23.99 34.19 -14.54
N GLU A 865 -22.83 34.30 -13.91
CA GLU A 865 -22.54 33.71 -12.60
C GLU A 865 -23.38 34.35 -11.49
N ARG A 866 -23.54 35.67 -11.53
CA ARG A 866 -24.41 36.41 -10.61
C ARG A 866 -25.86 35.93 -10.71
N ALA A 867 -26.36 35.74 -11.93
CA ALA A 867 -27.72 35.25 -12.15
C ALA A 867 -27.95 33.82 -11.63
N ARG A 868 -26.96 32.93 -11.77
CA ARG A 868 -27.00 31.57 -11.19
C ARG A 868 -27.09 31.61 -9.67
N LEU A 869 -26.17 32.33 -9.03
CA LEU A 869 -26.09 32.44 -7.57
C LEU A 869 -27.30 33.15 -6.95
N ASP A 870 -27.85 34.16 -7.62
CA ASP A 870 -29.10 34.82 -7.18
C ASP A 870 -30.33 33.91 -7.28
N GLY A 871 -30.28 32.91 -8.17
CA GLY A 871 -31.33 31.90 -8.34
C GLY A 871 -31.14 30.60 -7.53
N ILE A 872 -30.09 30.49 -6.72
CA ILE A 872 -29.66 29.24 -6.08
C ILE A 872 -30.72 28.63 -5.14
N GLU A 873 -31.63 29.44 -4.60
CA GLU A 873 -32.73 28.97 -3.73
C GLU A 873 -33.64 27.94 -4.43
N ARG A 874 -33.71 27.98 -5.77
CA ARG A 874 -34.47 27.02 -6.57
C ARG A 874 -33.89 25.62 -6.53
N ALA A 875 -32.63 25.45 -6.15
CA ALA A 875 -31.95 24.17 -6.06
C ALA A 875 -32.45 23.31 -4.89
N ALA A 876 -32.90 23.95 -3.79
CA ALA A 876 -33.31 23.28 -2.56
C ALA A 876 -34.32 22.13 -2.77
N PRO A 877 -35.46 22.31 -3.47
CA PRO A 877 -36.43 21.23 -3.65
C PRO A 877 -36.10 20.22 -4.78
N LEU A 878 -35.10 20.47 -5.63
CA LEU A 878 -34.88 19.68 -6.86
C LEU A 878 -34.42 18.25 -6.55
N VAL A 879 -33.52 18.08 -5.59
CA VAL A 879 -32.98 16.76 -5.22
C VAL A 879 -34.07 15.86 -4.64
N ARG A 880 -34.95 16.38 -3.76
CA ARG A 880 -36.11 15.62 -3.26
C ARG A 880 -37.07 15.21 -4.37
N LYS A 881 -37.39 16.13 -5.29
CA LYS A 881 -38.26 15.83 -6.44
C LYS A 881 -37.65 14.74 -7.33
N ALA A 882 -36.35 14.80 -7.59
CA ALA A 882 -35.64 13.79 -8.35
C ALA A 882 -35.64 12.44 -7.61
N ARG A 883 -35.47 12.44 -6.28
CA ARG A 883 -35.65 11.27 -5.43
C ARG A 883 -37.02 10.65 -5.53
N ASP A 884 -38.06 11.46 -5.44
CA ASP A 884 -39.42 10.95 -5.50
C ASP A 884 -39.73 10.38 -6.90
N ALA A 885 -39.26 11.03 -7.97
CA ALA A 885 -39.41 10.56 -9.35
C ALA A 885 -38.66 9.24 -9.61
N GLN A 886 -37.41 9.14 -9.16
CA GLN A 886 -36.61 7.90 -9.31
C GLN A 886 -37.23 6.76 -8.50
N ARG A 887 -37.70 7.01 -7.27
CA ARG A 887 -38.42 6.01 -6.46
C ARG A 887 -39.72 5.57 -7.12
N GLN A 888 -40.45 6.47 -7.79
CA GLN A 888 -41.64 6.10 -8.55
C GLN A 888 -41.30 5.17 -9.72
N ALA A 889 -40.23 5.47 -10.46
CA ALA A 889 -39.76 4.61 -11.54
C ALA A 889 -39.35 3.23 -11.01
N LEU A 890 -38.51 3.19 -9.98
CA LEU A 890 -38.06 1.96 -9.34
C LEU A 890 -39.22 1.17 -8.72
N THR A 891 -40.27 1.82 -8.21
CA THR A 891 -41.46 1.13 -7.69
C THR A 891 -42.21 0.41 -8.81
N ALA A 892 -42.28 1.01 -10.00
CA ALA A 892 -42.89 0.38 -11.16
C ALA A 892 -42.06 -0.84 -11.62
N LEU A 893 -40.73 -0.71 -11.64
CA LEU A 893 -39.83 -1.83 -11.95
C LEU A 893 -39.89 -2.94 -10.88
N ALA A 894 -39.93 -2.59 -9.60
CA ALA A 894 -40.05 -3.57 -8.50
C ALA A 894 -41.34 -4.38 -8.60
N ARG A 895 -42.45 -3.75 -8.98
CA ARG A 895 -43.71 -4.47 -9.27
C ARG A 895 -43.60 -5.38 -10.49
N LEU A 896 -42.86 -4.96 -11.52
CA LEU A 896 -42.63 -5.76 -12.73
C LEU A 896 -41.89 -7.06 -12.39
N VAL A 897 -40.88 -6.99 -11.51
CA VAL A 897 -40.04 -8.15 -11.13
C VAL A 897 -40.47 -8.85 -9.83
N GLY A 898 -41.58 -8.45 -9.21
CA GLY A 898 -42.09 -9.07 -7.99
C GLY A 898 -41.23 -8.83 -6.74
N ALA A 899 -40.65 -7.65 -6.61
CA ALA A 899 -39.78 -7.25 -5.51
C ALA A 899 -40.35 -6.04 -4.72
N GLU A 900 -39.81 -5.82 -3.52
CA GLU A 900 -40.12 -4.67 -2.67
C GLU A 900 -38.90 -3.73 -2.56
N LEU A 901 -39.17 -2.44 -2.39
CA LEU A 901 -38.14 -1.41 -2.17
C LEU A 901 -38.06 -1.04 -0.68
N PRO A 902 -36.89 -0.56 -0.21
CA PRO A 902 -36.75 0.00 1.13
C PRO A 902 -37.71 1.18 1.34
N THR A 903 -38.21 1.31 2.57
CA THR A 903 -39.02 2.46 2.99
C THR A 903 -38.25 3.77 2.82
N VAL A 904 -38.97 4.85 2.54
CA VAL A 904 -38.39 6.20 2.53
C VAL A 904 -37.96 6.58 3.95
N VAL A 905 -36.76 7.13 4.06
CA VAL A 905 -36.27 7.81 5.26
C VAL A 905 -36.37 9.32 5.02
N ASP A 906 -37.10 10.03 5.88
CA ASP A 906 -37.14 11.50 5.94
C ASP A 906 -36.24 12.02 7.08
N ASP A 907 -35.97 13.33 7.10
CA ASP A 907 -35.08 13.94 8.09
C ASP A 907 -35.60 13.69 9.52
N PRO A 908 -34.89 12.89 10.34
CA PRO A 908 -35.31 12.59 11.71
C PRO A 908 -35.49 13.83 12.58
N LEU A 909 -34.76 14.92 12.30
CA LEU A 909 -34.86 16.17 13.06
C LEU A 909 -36.14 16.96 12.76
N THR A 910 -36.84 16.62 11.68
CA THR A 910 -38.09 17.30 11.29
C THR A 910 -39.35 16.56 11.71
N VAL A 911 -39.27 15.23 11.85
CA VAL A 911 -40.44 14.36 12.12
C VAL A 911 -40.53 13.94 13.59
N GLY A 912 -39.41 13.90 14.32
CA GLY A 912 -39.37 13.49 15.73
C GLY A 912 -39.38 14.65 16.73
N ASP A 913 -39.08 14.33 17.99
CA ASP A 913 -38.85 15.30 19.09
C ASP A 913 -37.34 15.39 19.38
N PRO A 914 -36.58 16.22 18.62
CA PRO A 914 -35.13 16.26 18.73
C PRO A 914 -34.69 17.01 20.00
N VAL A 915 -33.83 16.36 20.77
CA VAL A 915 -33.15 16.95 21.94
C VAL A 915 -31.66 17.08 21.61
N HIS A 916 -31.11 18.28 21.79
CA HIS A 916 -29.68 18.52 21.58
C HIS A 916 -28.85 17.72 22.60
N VAL A 917 -27.86 16.95 22.13
CA VAL A 917 -27.03 16.06 22.97
C VAL A 917 -25.65 16.64 23.17
N LEU A 918 -24.94 16.98 22.09
CA LEU A 918 -23.61 17.57 22.16
C LEU A 918 -23.28 18.38 20.91
N SER A 919 -22.41 19.38 21.08
CA SER A 919 -21.76 20.09 19.99
C SER A 919 -20.30 19.66 19.90
N TRP A 920 -19.77 19.63 18.68
CA TRP A 920 -18.36 19.39 18.43
C TRP A 920 -17.84 20.35 17.38
N GLN A 921 -16.68 20.94 17.64
CA GLN A 921 -15.99 21.81 16.70
C GLN A 921 -14.49 21.55 16.70
N SER A 922 -13.85 21.80 15.56
CA SER A 922 -12.39 21.79 15.47
C SER A 922 -11.87 22.90 14.56
N SER A 923 -10.73 23.50 14.94
CA SER A 923 -10.26 24.76 14.35
C SER A 923 -9.24 24.64 13.21
N ASN A 924 -8.74 23.44 12.86
CA ASN A 924 -7.91 23.15 11.68
C ASN A 924 -7.42 21.70 11.75
N ASN A 925 -8.30 20.74 11.51
CA ASN A 925 -8.01 19.34 11.77
C ASN A 925 -7.57 18.59 10.52
N LEU A 926 -6.74 17.56 10.75
CA LEU A 926 -6.48 16.49 9.79
C LEU A 926 -6.55 15.16 10.55
N GLY A 927 -7.58 14.96 11.38
CA GLY A 927 -7.67 13.90 12.38
C GLY A 927 -9.01 13.17 12.42
N VAL A 928 -9.00 11.93 12.88
CA VAL A 928 -10.20 11.10 13.10
C VAL A 928 -10.46 11.00 14.60
N TYR A 929 -11.67 11.33 15.03
CA TYR A 929 -12.10 11.40 16.41
C TYR A 929 -13.28 10.46 16.65
N GLU A 930 -13.34 9.90 17.86
CA GLU A 930 -14.50 9.20 18.39
C GLU A 930 -15.02 9.95 19.61
N LEU A 931 -16.27 10.36 19.53
CA LEU A 931 -17.04 10.88 20.65
C LEU A 931 -17.89 9.74 21.20
N VAL A 932 -17.55 9.30 22.41
CA VAL A 932 -18.26 8.26 23.14
C VAL A 932 -19.12 8.92 24.20
N VAL A 933 -20.44 8.70 24.12
CA VAL A 933 -21.38 9.12 25.16
C VAL A 933 -21.84 7.87 25.91
N GLU A 934 -21.54 7.81 27.20
CA GLU A 934 -21.88 6.66 28.05
C GLU A 934 -22.10 7.13 29.49
N ASN A 935 -23.17 6.65 30.15
CA ASN A 935 -23.52 7.01 31.53
C ASN A 935 -23.62 8.53 31.81
N GLY A 936 -23.95 9.32 30.78
CA GLY A 936 -24.01 10.78 30.87
C GLY A 936 -22.66 11.49 30.89
N GLU A 937 -21.58 10.77 30.58
CA GLU A 937 -20.24 11.31 30.38
C GLU A 937 -19.89 11.30 28.90
N LEU A 938 -19.15 12.32 28.46
CA LEU A 938 -18.61 12.42 27.11
C LEU A 938 -17.10 12.14 27.16
N THR A 939 -16.67 11.11 26.46
CA THR A 939 -15.25 10.81 26.23
C THR A 939 -14.92 11.08 24.77
N GLN A 940 -14.01 12.02 24.53
CA GLN A 940 -13.43 12.23 23.21
C GLN A 940 -12.09 11.48 23.11
N SER A 941 -11.91 10.69 22.07
CA SER A 941 -10.64 10.03 21.77
C SER A 941 -10.24 10.26 20.31
N ARG A 942 -8.95 10.47 20.06
CA ARG A 942 -8.42 10.55 18.70
C ARG A 942 -8.04 9.16 18.23
N VAL A 943 -8.65 8.71 17.15
CA VAL A 943 -8.37 7.42 16.51
C VAL A 943 -7.18 7.52 15.57
N ALA A 944 -7.03 8.64 14.84
CA ALA A 944 -6.01 8.82 13.81
C ALA A 944 -5.72 10.30 13.44
N GLY A 945 -4.70 10.54 12.61
CA GLY A 945 -4.37 11.84 12.03
C GLY A 945 -3.73 12.88 12.97
N ARG A 946 -3.63 14.15 12.53
CA ARG A 946 -2.96 15.26 13.25
C ARG A 946 -3.81 15.77 14.43
N ILE A 947 -3.18 16.54 15.33
CA ILE A 947 -3.84 17.31 16.39
C ILE A 947 -4.42 18.58 15.74
N ALA A 948 -5.73 18.82 15.86
CA ALA A 948 -6.28 20.15 15.61
C ALA A 948 -5.79 21.12 16.70
N GLU A 949 -5.49 22.36 16.31
CA GLU A 949 -5.00 23.40 17.24
C GLU A 949 -5.97 23.61 18.42
N GLU A 950 -7.28 23.56 18.16
CA GLU A 950 -8.34 23.52 19.16
C GLU A 950 -9.43 22.51 18.73
N VAL A 951 -9.85 21.64 19.65
CA VAL A 951 -11.01 20.75 19.49
C VAL A 951 -11.86 20.88 20.74
N GLU A 952 -13.12 21.28 20.57
CA GLU A 952 -14.07 21.42 21.66
C GLU A 952 -15.24 20.47 21.45
N ALA A 953 -15.60 19.75 22.51
CA ALA A 953 -16.78 18.90 22.55
C ALA A 953 -17.53 19.21 23.84
N GLU A 954 -18.78 19.65 23.73
CA GLU A 954 -19.59 20.06 24.87
C GLU A 954 -20.88 19.26 24.90
N LEU A 955 -21.17 18.62 26.04
CA LEU A 955 -22.44 17.94 26.29
C LEU A 955 -23.50 18.98 26.70
N ALA A 956 -24.66 18.94 26.06
CA ALA A 956 -25.76 19.85 26.36
C ALA A 956 -26.41 19.53 27.73
N LEU A 957 -26.76 20.59 28.47
CA LEU A 957 -27.46 20.49 29.75
C LEU A 957 -28.81 19.74 29.61
N GLY A 958 -28.88 18.54 30.18
CA GLY A 958 -30.07 17.68 30.16
C GLY A 958 -30.15 16.65 29.01
N GLY A 959 -29.17 16.63 28.09
CA GLY A 959 -29.13 15.75 26.91
C GLY A 959 -28.46 14.37 27.12
N ALA A 960 -28.09 14.03 28.36
CA ALA A 960 -27.37 12.80 28.72
C ALA A 960 -28.21 11.50 28.69
N ASP A 961 -29.55 11.61 28.68
CA ASP A 961 -30.45 10.46 28.68
C ASP A 961 -30.74 9.98 27.25
N LEU A 962 -29.92 9.02 26.81
CA LEU A 962 -30.04 8.36 25.51
C LEU A 962 -31.05 7.20 25.50
N THR A 963 -31.80 6.98 26.59
CA THR A 963 -32.74 5.86 26.69
C THR A 963 -33.82 5.96 25.61
N GLY A 964 -33.86 4.95 24.75
CA GLY A 964 -34.82 4.84 23.65
C GLY A 964 -34.63 5.84 22.52
N ALA A 965 -33.55 6.62 22.52
CA ALA A 965 -33.28 7.62 21.49
C ALA A 965 -32.48 7.05 20.32
N LYS A 966 -32.64 7.65 19.14
CA LYS A 966 -31.74 7.46 17.99
C LYS A 966 -30.90 8.73 17.82
N LEU A 967 -29.58 8.59 17.71
CA LEU A 967 -28.71 9.73 17.45
C LEU A 967 -28.67 10.08 15.96
N GLU A 968 -28.65 11.38 15.69
CA GLU A 968 -28.55 11.99 14.37
C GLU A 968 -27.55 13.15 14.42
N VAL A 969 -26.72 13.29 13.39
CA VAL A 969 -25.70 14.34 13.32
C VAL A 969 -26.08 15.37 12.27
N LYS A 970 -25.92 16.65 12.61
CA LYS A 970 -26.14 17.80 11.75
C LYS A 970 -24.84 18.57 11.58
N ARG A 971 -24.37 18.73 10.34
CA ARG A 971 -23.28 19.63 9.99
C ARG A 971 -23.73 21.09 10.10
N ILE A 972 -22.91 21.92 10.73
CA ILE A 972 -23.07 23.37 10.79
C ILE A 972 -22.12 24.03 9.80
N THR A 973 -20.84 23.65 9.83
CA THR A 973 -19.81 24.12 8.89
C THR A 973 -18.69 23.09 8.67
N GLY A 974 -17.84 23.32 7.67
CA GLY A 974 -16.65 22.54 7.34
C GLY A 974 -16.90 21.19 6.66
N PRO A 975 -15.86 20.59 6.04
CA PRO A 975 -15.99 19.39 5.20
C PRO A 975 -15.95 18.06 5.95
N GLY A 976 -15.63 18.01 7.25
CA GLY A 976 -15.38 16.75 7.95
C GLY A 976 -16.54 15.74 7.85
N ALA A 977 -16.22 14.48 7.56
CA ALA A 977 -17.18 13.38 7.59
C ALA A 977 -17.57 13.06 9.02
N TYR A 978 -18.78 12.53 9.18
CA TYR A 978 -19.22 12.02 10.47
C TYR A 978 -20.18 10.85 10.27
N LEU A 979 -20.16 9.92 11.21
CA LEU A 979 -21.07 8.80 11.26
C LEU A 979 -21.38 8.46 12.70
N VAL A 980 -22.64 8.17 13.00
CA VAL A 980 -23.01 7.45 14.22
C VAL A 980 -22.56 5.99 14.05
N TRP A 981 -21.37 5.69 14.54
CA TRP A 981 -20.74 4.37 14.45
C TRP A 981 -21.49 3.33 15.29
N GLU A 982 -21.99 3.75 16.44
CA GLU A 982 -22.78 2.93 17.35
C GLU A 982 -23.96 3.74 17.91
N GLN A 983 -25.18 3.24 17.67
CA GLN A 983 -26.41 3.81 18.22
C GLN A 983 -26.61 3.34 19.68
N PRO A 984 -27.22 4.15 20.56
CA PRO A 984 -27.50 3.74 21.93
C PRO A 984 -28.63 2.70 21.97
N THR A 985 -28.40 1.58 22.65
CA THR A 985 -29.36 0.49 22.78
C THR A 985 -29.37 -0.07 24.21
N ALA A 986 -30.39 -0.84 24.58
CA ALA A 986 -30.40 -1.51 25.88
C ALA A 986 -29.22 -2.50 26.04
N ASP A 987 -28.79 -3.14 24.95
CA ASP A 987 -27.75 -4.18 24.96
C ASP A 987 -26.34 -3.62 25.19
N ASN A 988 -26.08 -2.38 24.79
CA ASN A 988 -24.80 -1.69 25.02
C ASN A 988 -24.86 -0.66 26.16
N GLY A 989 -25.86 -0.75 27.04
CA GLY A 989 -25.99 0.15 28.19
C GLY A 989 -26.28 1.60 27.80
N TRP A 990 -26.92 1.83 26.65
CA TRP A 990 -27.19 3.13 26.04
C TRP A 990 -25.93 3.91 25.63
N ARG A 991 -24.82 3.19 25.41
CA ARG A 991 -23.58 3.75 24.87
C ARG A 991 -23.74 4.15 23.41
N ALA A 992 -23.23 5.31 23.03
CA ALA A 992 -23.17 5.75 21.65
C ALA A 992 -21.75 6.15 21.24
N VAL A 993 -21.42 5.92 19.97
CA VAL A 993 -20.12 6.30 19.38
C VAL A 993 -20.38 7.08 18.11
N ILE A 994 -19.91 8.33 18.07
CA ILE A 994 -19.90 9.17 16.88
C ILE A 994 -18.46 9.23 16.40
N ARG A 995 -18.20 8.79 15.18
CA ARG A 995 -16.89 8.92 14.55
C ARG A 995 -16.91 10.13 13.63
N ILE A 996 -15.94 11.02 13.80
CA ILE A 996 -15.75 12.22 13.01
C ILE A 996 -14.41 12.07 12.31
N ASP A 997 -14.42 12.24 11.00
CA ASP A 997 -13.26 12.11 10.14
C ASP A 997 -13.03 13.44 9.45
N ASP A 998 -12.16 14.23 10.07
CA ASP A 998 -11.81 15.57 9.61
C ASP A 998 -10.43 15.58 8.93
N GLU A 999 -9.98 14.42 8.43
CA GLU A 999 -8.67 14.25 7.80
C GLU A 999 -8.58 14.94 6.43
N ASP A 1000 -9.69 15.02 5.69
CA ASP A 1000 -9.78 15.58 4.34
C ASP A 1000 -10.13 17.08 4.32
N ASN A 1001 -9.96 17.79 5.45
CA ASN A 1001 -10.33 19.21 5.57
C ASN A 1001 -9.28 20.18 4.95
N TRP A 1002 -8.05 19.71 4.70
CA TRP A 1002 -6.95 20.51 4.12
C TRP A 1002 -6.69 21.87 4.81
N GLY A 1003 -7.22 22.09 6.03
CA GLY A 1003 -7.03 23.29 6.85
C GLY A 1003 -7.71 24.56 6.33
N GLN A 1004 -8.80 24.45 5.54
CA GLN A 1004 -9.44 25.63 4.94
C GLN A 1004 -10.61 26.19 5.77
N VAL A 1005 -11.42 25.34 6.43
CA VAL A 1005 -12.59 25.79 7.21
C VAL A 1005 -12.81 24.88 8.44
N PRO A 1006 -13.07 25.42 9.66
CA PRO A 1006 -13.43 24.62 10.83
C PRO A 1006 -14.60 23.66 10.56
N THR A 1007 -14.50 22.41 11.00
CA THR A 1007 -15.65 21.50 10.99
C THR A 1007 -16.41 21.64 12.30
N GLU A 1008 -17.71 21.94 12.18
CA GLU A 1008 -18.63 22.07 13.30
C GLU A 1008 -19.85 21.18 13.06
N ILE A 1009 -20.19 20.37 14.08
CA ILE A 1009 -21.35 19.49 14.06
C ILE A 1009 -22.14 19.60 15.37
N GLU A 1010 -23.43 19.32 15.28
CA GLU A 1010 -24.31 19.09 16.42
C GLU A 1010 -24.84 17.66 16.36
N VAL A 1011 -24.91 16.99 17.51
CA VAL A 1011 -25.52 15.67 17.67
C VAL A 1011 -26.83 15.82 18.42
N TRP A 1012 -27.87 15.19 17.90
CA TRP A 1012 -29.24 15.27 18.37
C TRP A 1012 -29.76 13.87 18.67
N ALA A 1013 -30.50 13.73 19.77
CA ALA A 1013 -31.26 12.54 20.11
C ALA A 1013 -32.71 12.71 19.65
N VAL A 1014 -33.21 11.78 18.86
CA VAL A 1014 -34.58 11.79 18.34
C VAL A 1014 -35.35 10.62 18.95
N ARG A 1015 -36.54 10.89 19.50
CA ARG A 1015 -37.41 9.91 20.18
C ARG A 1015 -38.67 9.58 19.38
#